data_AF-A0A1Q7RZM1-F1
#
_entry.id   AF-A0A1Q7RZM1-F1
#
_cell.length_a   1.000
_cell.length_b   1.000
_cell.length_c   1.000
_cell.angle_alpha   90.00
_cell.angle_beta   90.00
_cell.angle_gamma   90.00
#
_symmetry.space_group_name_H-M   'P 1'
#
loop_
_entity.id
_entity.type
_entity.pdbx_description
1 polymer ?
#
loop_
_entity_poly.entity_id
_entity_poly.type
_entity_poly.pdbx_seq_one_letter_code
_entity_poly.pdbx_strand_id
1 'polypeptide(L)'
;MRHFPLRSAIAILFLCAAALAQNPTASVTVDAGAGRHSIDPGIYGIAYGTTQQLTDLNVPLNRYGGNNASRYNWQLNADNRGQDWYFESIPDASSLAGERGDTFISTTQSGGARPMITIPMLDWVGKLGANRSKLASFSQAKYGAQTGNDWQWFPDAGNGILKSTNQPVQNNDPNDANVGNNSNLQQQWVQAIVNHWGAASNLAPRYYILDNEHSIWHSTHRDVHPVGATMDEIRNRILDYAAQIRAADPNAKIVGPEEWGWSGYFYSGYDQQYGSQNGWSFLPDRANHGGADYLPWLLNQIKLDGRHLLDIFTVHYYPQGGEFSNDTSTTMQLLRNRSTRSLWDPNYTDPTWINDKVMLIPRLRNWVNTYYEPGTPIGITEYNWGAESHINGATTQADILGIFGRESLDLAARWTTPDSTTPTYKAIKMYRNYDGNRSTFGDVSVSAAVLNPDNVAAFAARRTSDGALTVMVISKYLSGTTPVSIGISNFSGSGTARVYQLTAANLINRLSDLSFTSTVNLTLPPQSITLFVIPTGTPNTPPVAMAAGSPLSGIVPLTVNFSSAGSYDPDGSVAGYSWNFGDGSPSSTAAAPSHVYSNAGNFTAVLTVTDNRGATSTAQVTVTASPDPNFINAPSNLTGSAGKSSAKLTWNDNSANEAGFYIERAPSGSASFVRIGSVPANTSTFSDSVGRGNYTYRIQAFNSTALSAYSNSVTVRVK
;
A
#
# COMPACT_ATOMS: atom_id res chain seq x y z
N MET A 1 -29.76 12.37 -81.09
CA MET A 1 -30.25 11.84 -79.79
C MET A 1 -29.29 12.29 -78.70
N ARG A 2 -29.83 12.83 -77.61
CA ARG A 2 -29.18 13.78 -76.69
C ARG A 2 -28.09 13.13 -75.81
N HIS A 3 -26.94 13.79 -75.69
CA HIS A 3 -25.95 13.58 -74.65
C HIS A 3 -26.42 14.22 -73.34
N PHE A 4 -26.34 13.48 -72.23
CA PHE A 4 -26.43 13.99 -70.86
C PHE A 4 -25.09 13.72 -70.15
N PRO A 5 -24.46 14.71 -69.49
CA PRO A 5 -23.28 14.46 -68.67
C PRO A 5 -23.71 14.13 -67.23
N LEU A 6 -23.24 13.00 -66.70
CA LEU A 6 -23.27 12.71 -65.27
C LEU A 6 -22.26 13.63 -64.55
N ARG A 7 -22.76 14.56 -63.74
CA ARG A 7 -21.95 15.26 -62.74
C ARG A 7 -21.84 14.36 -61.50
N SER A 8 -20.63 13.91 -61.19
CA SER A 8 -20.31 13.24 -59.93
C SER A 8 -20.22 14.30 -58.82
N ALA A 9 -21.17 14.30 -57.89
CA ALA A 9 -21.09 15.08 -56.67
C ALA A 9 -20.27 14.30 -55.63
N ILE A 10 -19.08 14.79 -55.31
CA ILE A 10 -18.28 14.32 -54.17
C ILE A 10 -18.94 14.88 -52.91
N ALA A 11 -19.65 14.04 -52.16
CA ALA A 11 -20.10 14.35 -50.83
C ALA A 11 -18.91 14.18 -49.86
N ILE A 12 -18.29 15.30 -49.49
CA ILE A 12 -17.32 15.34 -48.39
C ILE A 12 -18.13 15.19 -47.10
N LEU A 13 -18.14 13.97 -46.56
CA LEU A 13 -18.69 13.66 -45.25
C LEU A 13 -17.73 14.26 -44.20
N PHE A 14 -18.02 15.46 -43.71
CA PHE A 14 -17.41 15.96 -42.47
C PHE A 14 -17.90 15.09 -41.31
N LEU A 15 -17.12 14.06 -40.95
CA LEU A 15 -17.20 13.42 -39.64
C LEU A 15 -16.75 14.45 -38.60
N CYS A 16 -17.68 15.30 -38.18
CA CYS A 16 -17.53 16.08 -36.96
C CYS A 16 -17.64 15.07 -35.81
N ALA A 17 -16.50 14.53 -35.36
CA ALA A 17 -16.44 13.77 -34.12
C ALA A 17 -16.90 14.71 -33.01
N ALA A 18 -18.13 14.51 -32.51
CA ALA A 18 -18.63 15.23 -31.36
C ALA A 18 -17.61 15.03 -30.23
N ALA A 19 -16.96 16.10 -29.79
CA ALA A 19 -16.06 16.06 -28.64
C ALA A 19 -16.87 15.49 -27.47
N LEU A 20 -16.48 14.30 -26.99
CA LEU A 20 -17.06 13.72 -25.78
C LEU A 20 -16.96 14.77 -24.68
N ALA A 21 -18.06 15.05 -23.98
CA ALA A 21 -18.07 15.98 -22.85
C ALA A 21 -16.95 15.60 -21.87
N GLN A 22 -16.17 16.58 -21.41
CA GLN A 22 -15.02 16.36 -20.53
C GLN A 22 -15.38 16.82 -19.11
N ASN A 23 -15.17 15.95 -18.13
CA ASN A 23 -15.31 16.26 -16.71
C ASN A 23 -14.10 17.07 -16.21
N PRO A 24 -14.21 17.75 -15.05
CA PRO A 24 -13.06 18.40 -14.42
C PRO A 24 -11.88 17.45 -14.26
N THR A 25 -10.66 17.97 -14.42
CA THR A 25 -9.44 17.18 -14.20
C THR A 25 -9.38 16.73 -12.75
N ALA A 26 -9.17 15.43 -12.52
CA ALA A 26 -8.97 14.88 -11.19
C ALA A 26 -7.48 14.71 -10.90
N SER A 27 -7.04 15.14 -9.72
CA SER A 27 -5.69 14.89 -9.22
C SER A 27 -5.72 13.76 -8.19
N VAL A 28 -4.83 12.79 -8.36
CA VAL A 28 -4.59 11.71 -7.40
C VAL A 28 -3.19 11.91 -6.82
N THR A 29 -3.08 12.00 -5.50
CA THR A 29 -1.78 12.12 -4.83
C THR A 29 -1.46 10.82 -4.10
N VAL A 30 -0.41 10.14 -4.52
CA VAL A 30 0.07 8.89 -3.93
C VAL A 30 1.39 9.14 -3.22
N ASP A 31 1.50 8.74 -1.96
CA ASP A 31 2.75 8.74 -1.21
C ASP A 31 3.07 7.32 -0.76
N ALA A 32 4.06 6.69 -1.40
CA ALA A 32 4.44 5.31 -1.13
C ALA A 32 5.18 5.11 0.21
N GLY A 33 5.51 6.20 0.90
CA GLY A 33 6.10 6.22 2.24
C GLY A 33 5.07 6.43 3.36
N ALA A 34 3.88 6.96 3.06
CA ALA A 34 2.87 7.32 4.05
C ALA A 34 1.72 6.29 4.15
N GLY A 35 1.07 6.24 5.31
CA GLY A 35 -0.14 5.41 5.53
C GLY A 35 0.10 3.89 5.45
N ARG A 36 1.33 3.43 5.62
CA ARG A 36 1.73 2.03 5.38
C ARG A 36 1.13 1.05 6.37
N HIS A 37 0.40 0.06 5.87
CA HIS A 37 -0.07 -1.09 6.63
C HIS A 37 -0.37 -2.27 5.70
N SER A 38 -0.39 -3.48 6.24
CA SER A 38 -0.69 -4.70 5.48
C SER A 38 -2.16 -4.73 5.06
N ILE A 39 -2.41 -5.21 3.84
CA ILE A 39 -3.75 -5.55 3.36
C ILE A 39 -3.91 -7.06 3.55
N ASP A 40 -4.78 -7.47 4.48
CA ASP A 40 -5.06 -8.90 4.66
C ASP A 40 -5.78 -9.45 3.42
N PRO A 41 -5.29 -10.52 2.78
CA PRO A 41 -5.95 -11.07 1.60
C PRO A 41 -7.35 -11.64 1.92
N GLY A 42 -7.70 -11.88 3.18
CA GLY A 42 -9.03 -12.26 3.65
C GLY A 42 -10.15 -11.28 3.30
N ILE A 43 -9.84 -10.01 2.98
CA ILE A 43 -10.85 -9.03 2.55
C ILE A 43 -11.46 -9.31 1.17
N TYR A 44 -10.84 -10.20 0.39
CA TYR A 44 -11.30 -10.55 -0.97
C TYR A 44 -12.23 -11.77 -0.97
N GLY A 45 -12.68 -12.26 0.18
CA GLY A 45 -13.49 -13.46 0.28
C GLY A 45 -14.85 -13.36 -0.38
N ILE A 46 -15.42 -14.52 -0.69
CA ILE A 46 -16.76 -14.67 -1.28
C ILE A 46 -17.53 -15.77 -0.55
N ALA A 47 -18.87 -15.73 -0.61
CA ALA A 47 -19.69 -16.85 -0.18
C ALA A 47 -20.10 -17.73 -1.38
N TYR A 48 -20.19 -19.03 -1.15
CA TYR A 48 -20.68 -20.03 -2.13
C TYR A 48 -19.93 -20.03 -3.48
N GLY A 49 -18.62 -19.78 -3.47
CA GLY A 49 -17.79 -19.86 -4.68
C GLY A 49 -17.53 -21.30 -5.12
N THR A 50 -17.62 -21.57 -6.41
CA THR A 50 -17.16 -22.84 -7.02
C THR A 50 -15.63 -22.89 -7.13
N THR A 51 -15.04 -24.08 -7.25
CA THR A 51 -13.60 -24.26 -7.50
C THR A 51 -13.09 -23.38 -8.64
N GLN A 52 -13.84 -23.29 -9.74
CA GLN A 52 -13.47 -22.50 -10.91
C GLN A 52 -13.48 -21.00 -10.61
N GLN A 53 -14.50 -20.49 -9.91
CA GLN A 53 -14.58 -19.09 -9.53
C GLN A 53 -13.49 -18.71 -8.54
N LEU A 54 -13.21 -19.55 -7.53
CA LEU A 54 -12.13 -19.32 -6.56
C LEU A 54 -10.77 -19.26 -7.26
N THR A 55 -10.51 -20.21 -8.16
CA THR A 55 -9.29 -20.33 -8.96
C THR A 55 -9.07 -19.11 -9.85
N ASP A 56 -10.13 -18.67 -10.54
CA ASP A 56 -10.07 -17.57 -11.51
C ASP A 56 -10.07 -16.20 -10.85
N LEU A 57 -10.84 -16.00 -9.76
CA LEU A 57 -10.79 -14.78 -8.99
C LEU A 57 -9.55 -14.71 -8.10
N ASN A 58 -8.83 -15.81 -7.85
CA ASN A 58 -7.68 -15.87 -6.93
C ASN A 58 -8.04 -15.31 -5.53
N VAL A 59 -9.22 -15.69 -5.03
CA VAL A 59 -9.72 -15.30 -3.72
C VAL A 59 -9.34 -16.33 -2.67
N PRO A 60 -8.92 -15.93 -1.46
CA PRO A 60 -8.32 -16.86 -0.48
C PRO A 60 -9.31 -17.38 0.56
N LEU A 61 -10.60 -17.06 0.44
CA LEU A 61 -11.60 -17.33 1.47
C LEU A 61 -12.96 -17.61 0.82
N ASN A 62 -13.62 -18.68 1.28
CA ASN A 62 -14.96 -19.08 0.85
C ASN A 62 -15.85 -19.33 2.07
N ARG A 63 -16.98 -18.64 2.17
CA ARG A 63 -17.92 -18.75 3.30
C ARG A 63 -19.10 -19.67 2.96
N TYR A 64 -19.35 -20.64 3.84
CA TYR A 64 -20.63 -21.35 3.99
C TYR A 64 -21.35 -20.78 5.22
N GLY A 65 -22.47 -20.11 5.00
CA GLY A 65 -23.25 -19.43 6.04
C GLY A 65 -24.60 -18.91 5.51
N GLY A 66 -25.20 -17.94 6.20
CA GLY A 66 -26.55 -17.47 5.89
C GLY A 66 -27.65 -18.29 6.58
N ASN A 67 -28.90 -17.87 6.38
CA ASN A 67 -30.08 -18.33 7.12
C ASN A 67 -30.21 -19.85 7.26
N ASN A 68 -30.12 -20.60 6.15
CA ASN A 68 -30.32 -22.05 6.20
C ASN A 68 -29.17 -22.79 6.92
N ALA A 69 -27.99 -22.17 7.06
CA ALA A 69 -26.88 -22.76 7.79
C ALA A 69 -27.15 -22.83 9.29
N SER A 70 -27.91 -21.89 9.86
CA SER A 70 -28.38 -21.93 11.27
C SER A 70 -29.29 -23.13 11.58
N ARG A 71 -29.79 -23.81 10.54
CA ARG A 71 -30.73 -24.93 10.65
C ARG A 71 -30.17 -26.24 10.10
N TYR A 72 -28.88 -26.27 9.77
CA TYR A 72 -28.24 -27.44 9.19
C TYR A 72 -28.05 -28.56 10.22
N ASN A 73 -28.61 -29.72 9.92
CA ASN A 73 -28.40 -30.95 10.63
C ASN A 73 -27.33 -31.77 9.92
N TRP A 74 -26.11 -31.75 10.45
CA TRP A 74 -24.98 -32.46 9.87
C TRP A 74 -25.19 -33.98 9.84
N GLN A 75 -25.89 -34.57 10.81
CA GLN A 75 -26.11 -36.02 10.87
C GLN A 75 -27.04 -36.50 9.75
N LEU A 76 -28.03 -35.68 9.38
CA LEU A 76 -28.99 -36.01 8.31
C LEU A 76 -28.59 -35.43 6.95
N ASN A 77 -27.61 -34.54 6.93
CA ASN A 77 -27.25 -33.73 5.76
C ASN A 77 -28.49 -33.07 5.15
N ALA A 78 -29.14 -32.24 5.96
CA ALA A 78 -30.39 -31.57 5.66
C ALA A 78 -30.45 -30.24 6.42
N ASP A 79 -31.26 -29.29 5.99
CA ASP A 79 -31.51 -28.09 6.76
C ASP A 79 -32.99 -27.66 6.67
N ASN A 80 -33.40 -26.73 7.54
CA ASN A 80 -34.65 -26.01 7.43
C ASN A 80 -34.43 -24.65 6.75
N ARG A 81 -35.32 -24.27 5.84
CA ARG A 81 -35.20 -23.03 5.06
C ARG A 81 -35.69 -21.78 5.80
N GLY A 82 -36.29 -21.94 6.97
CA GLY A 82 -36.87 -20.83 7.72
C GLY A 82 -37.88 -20.04 6.88
N GLN A 83 -37.95 -18.74 7.11
CA GLN A 83 -38.86 -17.84 6.40
C GLN A 83 -38.56 -17.76 4.89
N ASP A 84 -37.33 -18.02 4.45
CA ASP A 84 -36.92 -17.91 3.04
C ASP A 84 -37.71 -18.85 2.14
N TRP A 85 -38.07 -20.03 2.66
CA TRP A 85 -38.88 -21.01 1.92
C TRP A 85 -39.76 -21.86 2.84
N TYR A 86 -40.88 -21.27 3.26
CA TYR A 86 -42.02 -21.94 3.92
C TYR A 86 -41.67 -22.82 5.13
N PHE A 87 -40.55 -22.55 5.81
CA PHE A 87 -40.07 -23.30 6.98
C PHE A 87 -39.94 -24.81 6.70
N GLU A 88 -39.62 -25.17 5.45
CA GLU A 88 -39.44 -26.55 5.02
C GLU A 88 -38.10 -27.10 5.49
N SER A 89 -38.11 -28.31 6.04
CA SER A 89 -36.90 -29.11 6.18
C SER A 89 -36.71 -30.00 4.96
N ILE A 90 -35.57 -29.84 4.30
CA ILE A 90 -35.30 -30.41 2.98
C ILE A 90 -33.94 -31.12 3.01
N PRO A 91 -33.86 -32.37 2.52
CA PRO A 91 -32.61 -33.12 2.46
C PRO A 91 -31.69 -32.57 1.37
N ASP A 92 -30.38 -32.70 1.57
CA ASP A 92 -29.47 -32.76 0.44
C ASP A 92 -29.60 -34.12 -0.27
N ALA A 93 -29.12 -34.17 -1.51
CA ALA A 93 -29.10 -35.39 -2.32
C ALA A 93 -28.37 -36.55 -1.62
N SER A 94 -27.24 -36.27 -0.97
CA SER A 94 -26.51 -37.26 -0.16
C SER A 94 -27.10 -37.39 1.23
N SER A 95 -27.22 -38.64 1.71
CA SER A 95 -27.58 -38.97 3.09
C SER A 95 -26.37 -39.17 4.00
N LEU A 96 -25.15 -38.99 3.51
CA LEU A 96 -23.94 -39.13 4.31
C LEU A 96 -23.82 -37.94 5.28
N ALA A 97 -23.57 -38.25 6.55
CA ALA A 97 -23.43 -37.23 7.59
C ALA A 97 -22.25 -36.30 7.29
N GLY A 98 -22.48 -34.98 7.38
CA GLY A 98 -21.46 -33.95 7.18
C GLY A 98 -21.06 -33.68 5.72
N GLU A 99 -21.60 -34.44 4.75
CA GLU A 99 -21.15 -34.41 3.35
C GLU A 99 -21.20 -33.03 2.71
N ARG A 100 -22.19 -32.19 3.04
CA ARG A 100 -22.22 -30.79 2.55
C ARG A 100 -20.99 -30.02 3.00
N GLY A 101 -20.63 -30.13 4.28
CA GLY A 101 -19.44 -29.49 4.84
C GLY A 101 -18.17 -30.01 4.19
N ASP A 102 -18.05 -31.33 4.04
CA ASP A 102 -16.88 -31.98 3.41
C ASP A 102 -16.74 -31.60 1.94
N THR A 103 -17.84 -31.62 1.18
CA THR A 103 -17.87 -31.16 -0.22
C THR A 103 -17.48 -29.69 -0.32
N PHE A 104 -17.96 -28.83 0.60
CA PHE A 104 -17.61 -27.42 0.61
C PHE A 104 -16.11 -27.20 0.91
N ILE A 105 -15.56 -27.92 1.89
CA ILE A 105 -14.13 -27.88 2.22
C ILE A 105 -13.29 -28.32 1.02
N SER A 106 -13.63 -29.46 0.41
CA SER A 106 -12.94 -30.00 -0.77
C SER A 106 -12.98 -29.04 -1.96
N THR A 107 -14.15 -28.49 -2.27
CA THR A 107 -14.36 -27.48 -3.34
C THR A 107 -13.48 -26.25 -3.09
N THR A 108 -13.46 -25.79 -1.84
CA THR A 108 -12.76 -24.57 -1.45
C THR A 108 -11.24 -24.75 -1.53
N GLN A 109 -10.72 -25.83 -0.97
CA GLN A 109 -9.29 -26.15 -1.00
C GLN A 109 -8.79 -26.41 -2.43
N SER A 110 -9.60 -27.08 -3.26
CA SER A 110 -9.29 -27.28 -4.68
C SER A 110 -9.17 -25.95 -5.45
N GLY A 111 -9.90 -24.92 -5.00
CA GLY A 111 -9.81 -23.56 -5.54
C GLY A 111 -8.63 -22.74 -4.98
N GLY A 112 -7.84 -23.28 -4.06
CA GLY A 112 -6.75 -22.58 -3.38
C GLY A 112 -7.20 -21.61 -2.28
N ALA A 113 -8.44 -21.77 -1.79
CA ALA A 113 -9.04 -20.91 -0.77
C ALA A 113 -9.19 -21.62 0.58
N ARG A 114 -9.52 -20.85 1.61
CA ARG A 114 -9.77 -21.34 2.97
C ARG A 114 -11.28 -21.38 3.26
N PRO A 115 -11.83 -22.50 3.77
CA PRO A 115 -13.25 -22.61 4.06
C PRO A 115 -13.60 -21.95 5.40
N MET A 116 -14.75 -21.30 5.43
CA MET A 116 -15.45 -20.92 6.66
C MET A 116 -16.76 -21.71 6.74
N ILE A 117 -16.98 -22.38 7.87
CA ILE A 117 -18.14 -23.26 8.10
C ILE A 117 -18.97 -22.73 9.25
N THR A 118 -20.23 -22.43 8.99
CA THR A 118 -21.19 -22.05 10.04
C THR A 118 -21.61 -23.25 10.87
N ILE A 119 -21.57 -23.07 12.19
CA ILE A 119 -21.97 -24.02 13.21
C ILE A 119 -23.30 -23.54 13.83
N PRO A 120 -24.41 -24.30 13.68
CA PRO A 120 -25.71 -23.95 14.25
C PRO A 120 -25.71 -23.81 15.78
N MET A 121 -26.17 -22.68 16.30
CA MET A 121 -26.39 -22.41 17.72
C MET A 121 -27.87 -22.42 18.13
N LEU A 122 -28.80 -22.43 17.19
CA LEU A 122 -30.23 -22.64 17.48
C LEU A 122 -30.47 -24.01 18.13
N ASP A 123 -31.43 -24.09 19.04
CA ASP A 123 -31.82 -25.34 19.70
C ASP A 123 -32.46 -26.36 18.75
N TRP A 124 -32.75 -25.98 17.51
CA TRP A 124 -33.50 -26.79 16.55
C TRP A 124 -32.89 -26.74 15.16
N VAL A 125 -32.48 -27.90 14.66
CA VAL A 125 -32.01 -28.10 13.28
C VAL A 125 -33.00 -28.96 12.50
N GLY A 126 -32.90 -28.95 11.17
CA GLY A 126 -33.85 -29.64 10.29
C GLY A 126 -33.94 -31.14 10.56
N LYS A 127 -35.16 -31.68 10.47
CA LYS A 127 -35.48 -33.10 10.54
C LYS A 127 -36.13 -33.54 9.24
N LEU A 128 -36.04 -34.82 8.92
CA LEU A 128 -36.67 -35.41 7.75
C LEU A 128 -37.71 -36.46 8.15
N GLY A 129 -38.70 -36.66 7.28
CA GLY A 129 -39.68 -37.73 7.41
C GLY A 129 -39.14 -39.08 6.93
N ALA A 130 -40.03 -40.06 6.84
CA ALA A 130 -39.70 -41.37 6.30
C ALA A 130 -39.12 -41.25 4.88
N ASN A 131 -38.11 -42.07 4.57
CA ASN A 131 -37.40 -42.02 3.27
C ASN A 131 -36.81 -40.64 2.94
N ARG A 132 -36.38 -39.87 3.95
CA ARG A 132 -35.84 -38.52 3.80
C ARG A 132 -36.84 -37.53 3.18
N SER A 133 -38.15 -37.76 3.32
CA SER A 133 -39.17 -36.84 2.81
C SER A 133 -39.06 -35.47 3.48
N LYS A 134 -39.44 -34.42 2.75
CA LYS A 134 -39.56 -33.07 3.32
C LYS A 134 -40.55 -33.05 4.49
N LEU A 135 -40.33 -32.12 5.42
CA LEU A 135 -41.26 -31.77 6.49
C LEU A 135 -41.47 -30.25 6.51
N ALA A 136 -42.58 -29.77 7.08
CA ALA A 136 -42.90 -28.35 7.15
C ALA A 136 -43.34 -27.96 8.56
N SER A 137 -42.78 -26.88 9.12
CA SER A 137 -43.10 -26.44 10.48
C SER A 137 -44.53 -25.89 10.61
N PHE A 138 -45.13 -25.40 9.53
CA PHE A 138 -46.47 -24.83 9.50
C PHE A 138 -47.39 -25.56 8.51
N SER A 139 -47.56 -26.88 8.69
CA SER A 139 -48.54 -27.69 7.96
C SER A 139 -49.94 -27.04 7.95
N GLN A 140 -50.51 -26.78 6.77
CA GLN A 140 -51.85 -26.23 6.65
C GLN A 140 -52.92 -27.23 7.13
N ALA A 141 -52.69 -28.53 6.96
CA ALA A 141 -53.56 -29.57 7.50
C ALA A 141 -53.61 -29.54 9.04
N LYS A 142 -52.49 -29.19 9.70
CA LYS A 142 -52.41 -29.11 11.17
C LYS A 142 -52.87 -27.76 11.73
N TYR A 143 -52.45 -26.65 11.12
CA TYR A 143 -52.63 -25.29 11.67
C TYR A 143 -53.70 -24.46 10.95
N GLY A 144 -54.37 -25.04 9.95
CA GLY A 144 -55.43 -24.38 9.18
C GLY A 144 -54.92 -23.56 7.99
N ALA A 145 -55.86 -22.92 7.30
CA ALA A 145 -55.60 -22.17 6.07
C ALA A 145 -54.71 -20.94 6.33
N GLN A 146 -53.67 -20.81 5.52
CA GLN A 146 -52.67 -19.74 5.62
C GLN A 146 -52.66 -18.85 4.37
N THR A 147 -52.00 -17.69 4.43
CA THR A 147 -51.99 -16.72 3.34
C THR A 147 -51.11 -17.15 2.16
N GLY A 148 -50.19 -18.09 2.37
CA GLY A 148 -49.37 -18.69 1.32
C GLY A 148 -48.89 -20.09 1.68
N ASN A 149 -48.41 -20.81 0.66
CA ASN A 149 -47.81 -22.13 0.74
C ASN A 149 -46.86 -22.39 -0.43
N ASP A 150 -46.00 -23.41 -0.30
CA ASP A 150 -45.28 -23.99 -1.46
C ASP A 150 -46.24 -24.83 -2.30
N TRP A 151 -47.08 -24.16 -3.09
CA TRP A 151 -48.09 -24.80 -3.93
C TRP A 151 -47.49 -25.72 -5.01
N GLN A 152 -46.22 -25.53 -5.38
CA GLN A 152 -45.61 -26.24 -6.50
C GLN A 152 -44.92 -27.53 -6.03
N TRP A 153 -44.18 -27.49 -4.92
CA TRP A 153 -43.34 -28.60 -4.49
C TRP A 153 -43.69 -29.19 -3.13
N PHE A 154 -44.46 -28.49 -2.28
CA PHE A 154 -44.96 -29.02 -1.02
C PHE A 154 -46.24 -28.31 -0.54
N PRO A 155 -47.42 -28.59 -1.13
CA PRO A 155 -48.63 -27.77 -0.92
C PRO A 155 -49.13 -27.66 0.53
N ASP A 156 -48.79 -28.61 1.40
CA ASP A 156 -49.15 -28.53 2.82
C ASP A 156 -48.23 -27.58 3.62
N ALA A 157 -47.06 -27.22 3.09
CA ALA A 157 -46.12 -26.29 3.74
C ALA A 157 -46.63 -24.86 3.65
N GLY A 158 -47.26 -24.37 4.72
CA GLY A 158 -47.72 -22.99 4.83
C GLY A 158 -46.63 -22.00 5.27
N ASN A 159 -46.87 -20.71 5.06
CA ASN A 159 -45.93 -19.63 5.44
C ASN A 159 -46.01 -19.21 6.92
N GLY A 160 -46.78 -19.91 7.74
CA GLY A 160 -47.02 -19.60 9.16
C GLY A 160 -47.87 -18.35 9.41
N ILE A 161 -48.64 -17.86 8.43
CA ILE A 161 -49.54 -16.69 8.59
C ILE A 161 -50.99 -17.11 8.32
N LEU A 162 -51.86 -17.02 9.33
CA LEU A 162 -53.26 -17.41 9.24
C LEU A 162 -54.04 -16.54 8.24
N LYS A 163 -54.82 -17.16 7.35
CA LYS A 163 -55.64 -16.45 6.36
C LYS A 163 -56.81 -15.69 6.99
N SER A 164 -57.31 -16.16 8.14
CA SER A 164 -58.47 -15.58 8.83
C SER A 164 -58.16 -14.26 9.54
N THR A 165 -56.94 -14.10 10.05
CA THR A 165 -56.55 -12.95 10.89
C THR A 165 -55.38 -12.15 10.31
N ASN A 166 -54.69 -12.70 9.30
CA ASN A 166 -53.42 -12.20 8.80
C ASN A 166 -52.35 -12.07 9.92
N GLN A 167 -52.43 -12.96 10.92
CA GLN A 167 -51.50 -13.01 12.05
C GLN A 167 -50.65 -14.29 12.00
N PRO A 168 -49.46 -14.29 12.64
CA PRO A 168 -48.66 -15.50 12.83
C PRO A 168 -49.45 -16.66 13.44
N VAL A 169 -49.21 -17.88 12.96
CA VAL A 169 -49.57 -19.10 13.69
C VAL A 169 -48.80 -19.09 15.01
N GLN A 170 -49.52 -19.23 16.13
CA GLN A 170 -48.96 -19.22 17.48
C GLN A 170 -48.72 -20.66 17.95
N ASN A 171 -47.64 -20.89 18.71
CA ASN A 171 -47.34 -22.16 19.39
C ASN A 171 -47.33 -23.38 18.45
N ASN A 172 -46.74 -23.27 17.26
CA ASN A 172 -46.48 -24.47 16.46
C ASN A 172 -45.52 -25.40 17.22
N ASP A 173 -45.67 -26.71 17.00
CA ASP A 173 -44.77 -27.71 17.56
C ASP A 173 -43.45 -27.69 16.77
N PRO A 174 -42.31 -27.32 17.39
CA PRO A 174 -41.03 -27.28 16.69
C PRO A 174 -40.63 -28.67 16.15
N ASN A 175 -41.14 -29.77 16.75
CA ASN A 175 -40.86 -31.13 16.32
C ASN A 175 -41.51 -31.50 14.98
N ASP A 176 -42.40 -30.68 14.41
CA ASP A 176 -43.06 -31.01 13.13
C ASP A 176 -42.05 -31.17 12.00
N ALA A 177 -41.03 -30.31 11.96
CA ALA A 177 -39.98 -30.37 10.95
C ALA A 177 -38.57 -30.33 11.53
N ASN A 178 -38.40 -30.29 12.86
CA ASN A 178 -37.08 -30.10 13.47
C ASN A 178 -36.77 -31.16 14.53
N VAL A 179 -35.49 -31.20 14.92
CA VAL A 179 -34.95 -32.04 15.99
C VAL A 179 -34.01 -31.21 16.86
N GLY A 180 -33.93 -31.56 18.15
CA GLY A 180 -33.09 -30.87 19.13
C GLY A 180 -31.62 -30.84 18.73
N ASN A 181 -31.00 -29.68 18.96
CA ASN A 181 -29.59 -29.38 18.76
C ASN A 181 -28.97 -28.91 20.09
N ASN A 182 -27.66 -29.07 20.23
CA ASN A 182 -26.87 -28.51 21.34
C ASN A 182 -25.39 -28.45 20.96
N SER A 183 -24.59 -27.80 21.80
CA SER A 183 -23.16 -27.61 21.59
C SER A 183 -22.37 -28.92 21.55
N ASN A 184 -22.75 -29.94 22.33
CA ASN A 184 -22.12 -31.27 22.28
C ASN A 184 -22.32 -31.96 20.92
N LEU A 185 -23.50 -31.81 20.31
CA LEU A 185 -23.77 -32.35 18.98
C LEU A 185 -22.93 -31.65 17.91
N GLN A 186 -22.71 -30.35 18.07
CA GLN A 186 -21.85 -29.58 17.17
C GLN A 186 -20.36 -29.85 17.39
N GLN A 187 -19.94 -30.13 18.63
CA GLN A 187 -18.60 -30.63 18.94
C GLN A 187 -18.28 -31.90 18.15
N GLN A 188 -19.23 -32.84 18.11
CA GLN A 188 -19.09 -34.09 17.36
C GLN A 188 -18.92 -33.82 15.86
N TRP A 189 -19.61 -32.82 15.31
CA TRP A 189 -19.42 -32.44 13.91
C TRP A 189 -18.03 -31.87 13.64
N VAL A 190 -17.58 -30.94 14.50
CA VAL A 190 -16.21 -30.39 14.41
C VAL A 190 -15.18 -31.51 14.51
N GLN A 191 -15.36 -32.46 15.43
CA GLN A 191 -14.48 -33.62 15.55
C GLN A 191 -14.51 -34.51 14.30
N ALA A 192 -15.68 -34.71 13.67
CA ALA A 192 -15.79 -35.43 12.41
C ALA A 192 -15.01 -34.73 11.29
N ILE A 193 -15.11 -33.40 11.19
CA ILE A 193 -14.33 -32.58 10.25
C ILE A 193 -12.83 -32.74 10.53
N VAL A 194 -12.40 -32.66 11.80
CA VAL A 194 -10.98 -32.82 12.19
C VAL A 194 -10.47 -34.23 11.87
N ASN A 195 -11.28 -35.26 12.10
CA ASN A 195 -10.91 -36.65 11.78
C ASN A 195 -10.74 -36.87 10.27
N HIS A 196 -11.54 -36.18 9.44
CA HIS A 196 -11.47 -36.31 7.99
C HIS A 196 -10.36 -35.45 7.38
N TRP A 197 -10.24 -34.18 7.81
CA TRP A 197 -9.40 -33.16 7.17
C TRP A 197 -8.15 -32.78 7.96
N GLY A 198 -7.93 -33.38 9.13
CA GLY A 198 -6.92 -32.96 10.09
C GLY A 198 -7.32 -31.72 10.89
N ALA A 199 -6.63 -31.48 12.00
CA ALA A 199 -6.81 -30.27 12.81
C ALA A 199 -6.38 -29.00 12.06
N ALA A 200 -6.94 -27.86 12.42
CA ALA A 200 -6.48 -26.58 11.91
C ALA A 200 -5.01 -26.31 12.28
N SER A 201 -4.36 -25.47 11.49
CA SER A 201 -3.01 -24.98 11.79
C SER A 201 -2.87 -23.52 11.36
N ASN A 202 -1.80 -22.85 11.80
CA ASN A 202 -1.53 -21.48 11.36
C ASN A 202 -1.30 -21.37 9.83
N LEU A 203 -0.82 -22.43 9.19
CA LEU A 203 -0.59 -22.49 7.73
C LEU A 203 -1.86 -22.83 6.94
N ALA A 204 -2.83 -23.48 7.59
CA ALA A 204 -4.12 -23.85 7.02
C ALA A 204 -5.22 -23.59 8.06
N PRO A 205 -5.56 -22.32 8.34
CA PRO A 205 -6.56 -22.01 9.35
C PRO A 205 -7.93 -22.45 8.83
N ARG A 206 -8.70 -23.05 9.73
CA ARG A 206 -10.12 -23.37 9.51
C ARG A 206 -10.95 -22.39 10.31
N TYR A 207 -11.98 -21.83 9.68
CA TYR A 207 -12.85 -20.85 10.32
C TYR A 207 -14.19 -21.50 10.67
N TYR A 208 -14.59 -21.45 11.93
CA TYR A 208 -15.91 -21.84 12.39
C TYR A 208 -16.70 -20.59 12.76
N ILE A 209 -17.81 -20.39 12.06
CA ILE A 209 -18.70 -19.25 12.25
C ILE A 209 -19.78 -19.65 13.26
N LEU A 210 -20.00 -18.80 14.25
CA LEU A 210 -21.01 -18.99 15.30
C LEU A 210 -22.39 -18.55 14.80
N ASP A 211 -23.11 -19.50 14.19
CA ASP A 211 -24.45 -19.31 13.60
C ASP A 211 -24.53 -18.13 12.60
N ASN A 212 -25.68 -17.45 12.51
CA ASN A 212 -25.97 -16.39 11.56
C ASN A 212 -27.12 -15.50 12.09
N GLU A 213 -26.89 -14.18 12.19
CA GLU A 213 -27.94 -13.16 12.37
C GLU A 213 -28.93 -13.42 13.53
N HIS A 214 -28.37 -13.78 14.68
CA HIS A 214 -29.11 -14.32 15.81
C HIS A 214 -30.12 -13.36 16.44
N SER A 215 -29.92 -12.04 16.37
CA SER A 215 -30.96 -11.10 16.84
C SER A 215 -32.27 -11.19 16.03
N ILE A 216 -32.24 -11.65 14.79
CA ILE A 216 -33.44 -11.79 13.94
C ILE A 216 -33.91 -13.24 13.76
N TRP A 217 -33.42 -14.18 14.58
CA TRP A 217 -33.96 -15.55 14.62
C TRP A 217 -35.48 -15.58 14.82
N HIS A 218 -36.05 -14.62 15.57
CA HIS A 218 -37.49 -14.48 15.77
C HIS A 218 -38.32 -14.13 14.53
N SER A 219 -37.66 -13.67 13.46
CA SER A 219 -38.28 -13.53 12.15
C SER A 219 -37.90 -14.71 11.26
N THR A 220 -36.60 -14.86 10.98
CA THR A 220 -36.07 -15.83 10.00
C THR A 220 -36.37 -17.27 10.39
N HIS A 221 -36.34 -17.58 11.68
CA HIS A 221 -36.52 -18.92 12.25
C HIS A 221 -37.65 -18.94 13.28
N ARG A 222 -38.69 -18.12 13.04
CA ARG A 222 -39.86 -17.99 13.91
C ARG A 222 -40.53 -19.32 14.26
N ASP A 223 -40.41 -20.32 13.39
CA ASP A 223 -40.97 -21.66 13.62
C ASP A 223 -40.36 -22.39 14.83
N VAL A 224 -39.16 -22.02 15.27
CA VAL A 224 -38.45 -22.68 16.37
C VAL A 224 -37.91 -21.73 17.43
N HIS A 225 -37.78 -20.44 17.11
CA HIS A 225 -37.31 -19.42 18.02
C HIS A 225 -38.16 -18.16 17.86
N PRO A 226 -39.45 -18.15 18.28
CA PRO A 226 -40.40 -17.08 17.95
C PRO A 226 -40.22 -15.78 18.76
N VAL A 227 -39.43 -15.81 19.84
CA VAL A 227 -39.17 -14.66 20.71
C VAL A 227 -37.73 -14.22 20.50
N GLY A 228 -37.49 -12.93 20.28
CA GLY A 228 -36.14 -12.41 20.06
C GLY A 228 -35.18 -12.82 21.16
N ALA A 229 -33.98 -13.28 20.77
CA ALA A 229 -32.95 -13.69 21.73
C ALA A 229 -32.46 -12.49 22.54
N THR A 230 -32.30 -12.67 23.85
CA THR A 230 -31.69 -11.64 24.72
C THR A 230 -30.17 -11.64 24.55
N MET A 231 -29.51 -10.54 24.95
CA MET A 231 -28.06 -10.49 24.91
C MET A 231 -27.39 -11.52 25.85
N ASP A 232 -28.03 -11.85 26.98
CA ASP A 232 -27.62 -12.94 27.87
C ASP A 232 -27.68 -14.33 27.21
N GLU A 233 -28.76 -14.62 26.48
CA GLU A 233 -28.91 -15.89 25.76
C GLU A 233 -27.76 -16.08 24.78
N ILE A 234 -27.47 -15.05 23.99
CA ILE A 234 -26.43 -15.11 22.97
C ILE A 234 -25.04 -15.20 23.58
N ARG A 235 -24.74 -14.41 24.61
CA ARG A 235 -23.48 -14.56 25.37
C ARG A 235 -23.31 -16.01 25.80
N ASN A 236 -24.32 -16.61 26.42
CA ASN A 236 -24.23 -17.97 26.94
C ASN A 236 -24.01 -18.99 25.81
N ARG A 237 -24.74 -18.88 24.69
CA ARG A 237 -24.55 -19.76 23.53
C ARG A 237 -23.16 -19.60 22.91
N ILE A 238 -22.67 -18.37 22.72
CA ILE A 238 -21.32 -18.12 22.17
C ILE A 238 -20.25 -18.75 23.07
N LEU A 239 -20.32 -18.53 24.38
CA LEU A 239 -19.34 -19.08 25.32
C LEU A 239 -19.36 -20.61 25.39
N ASP A 240 -20.53 -21.23 25.26
CA ASP A 240 -20.66 -22.68 25.23
C ASP A 240 -20.14 -23.27 23.91
N TYR A 241 -20.71 -22.87 22.77
CA TYR A 241 -20.37 -23.44 21.47
C TYR A 241 -18.92 -23.17 21.09
N ALA A 242 -18.39 -21.97 21.37
CA ALA A 242 -17.00 -21.67 21.09
C ALA A 242 -16.03 -22.53 21.92
N ALA A 243 -16.38 -22.83 23.18
CA ALA A 243 -15.59 -23.74 24.01
C ALA A 243 -15.60 -25.17 23.46
N GLN A 244 -16.75 -25.64 22.97
CA GLN A 244 -16.85 -26.95 22.34
C GLN A 244 -16.04 -27.05 21.05
N ILE A 245 -16.12 -26.02 20.18
CA ILE A 245 -15.30 -25.94 18.97
C ILE A 245 -13.82 -25.96 19.34
N ARG A 246 -13.39 -25.15 20.31
CA ARG A 246 -11.99 -25.11 20.75
C ARG A 246 -11.51 -26.45 21.32
N ALA A 247 -12.38 -27.18 22.01
CA ALA A 247 -12.05 -28.50 22.53
C ALA A 247 -11.84 -29.54 21.42
N ALA A 248 -12.58 -29.46 20.31
CA ALA A 248 -12.44 -30.37 19.17
C ALA A 248 -11.35 -29.96 18.17
N ASP A 249 -11.14 -28.66 17.95
CA ASP A 249 -10.11 -28.11 17.06
C ASP A 249 -9.42 -26.88 17.71
N PRO A 250 -8.40 -27.09 18.57
CA PRO A 250 -7.79 -26.03 19.38
C PRO A 250 -7.19 -24.86 18.57
N ASN A 251 -6.79 -25.11 17.32
CA ASN A 251 -6.14 -24.14 16.46
C ASN A 251 -7.09 -23.47 15.46
N ALA A 252 -8.39 -23.82 15.47
CA ALA A 252 -9.35 -23.20 14.57
C ALA A 252 -9.60 -21.72 14.94
N LYS A 253 -10.13 -20.97 13.98
CA LYS A 253 -10.53 -19.58 14.16
C LYS A 253 -12.04 -19.50 14.36
N ILE A 254 -12.45 -18.99 15.52
CA ILE A 254 -13.85 -18.81 15.88
C ILE A 254 -14.28 -17.41 15.46
N VAL A 255 -15.31 -17.34 14.61
CA VAL A 255 -15.78 -16.13 13.93
C VAL A 255 -17.19 -15.82 14.40
N GLY A 256 -17.47 -14.56 14.74
CA GLY A 256 -18.80 -14.16 15.16
C GLY A 256 -18.90 -12.71 15.67
N PRO A 257 -20.10 -12.24 15.99
CA PRO A 257 -21.31 -13.05 16.14
C PRO A 257 -22.23 -13.04 14.90
N GLU A 258 -21.79 -12.52 13.75
CA GLU A 258 -22.56 -12.47 12.49
C GLU A 258 -23.87 -11.66 12.60
N GLU A 259 -23.85 -10.52 13.28
CA GLU A 259 -25.05 -9.66 13.39
C GLU A 259 -25.45 -9.01 12.06
N TRP A 260 -26.76 -8.93 11.81
CA TRP A 260 -27.33 -8.68 10.46
C TRP A 260 -27.10 -7.29 9.91
N GLY A 261 -26.96 -6.29 10.78
CA GLY A 261 -26.90 -4.89 10.37
C GLY A 261 -27.18 -3.92 11.51
N TRP A 262 -27.44 -2.67 11.15
CA TRP A 262 -27.35 -1.53 12.06
C TRP A 262 -28.07 -1.71 13.39
N SER A 263 -29.34 -2.14 13.40
CA SER A 263 -30.06 -2.31 14.68
C SER A 263 -29.53 -3.49 15.50
N GLY A 264 -29.14 -4.58 14.83
CA GLY A 264 -28.45 -5.73 15.42
C GLY A 264 -27.11 -5.37 16.07
N TYR A 265 -26.54 -4.20 15.78
CA TYR A 265 -25.32 -3.78 16.46
C TYR A 265 -25.57 -3.23 17.87
N PHE A 266 -26.76 -2.66 18.10
CA PHE A 266 -27.06 -1.88 19.30
C PHE A 266 -28.15 -2.49 20.19
N TYR A 267 -29.03 -3.31 19.62
CA TYR A 267 -30.18 -3.89 20.30
C TYR A 267 -30.17 -5.40 20.11
N SER A 268 -30.43 -6.14 21.19
CA SER A 268 -30.59 -7.60 21.10
C SER A 268 -31.83 -7.96 20.27
N GLY A 269 -31.98 -9.24 19.94
CA GLY A 269 -33.15 -9.70 19.21
C GLY A 269 -34.45 -9.43 19.97
N TYR A 270 -34.41 -9.60 21.29
CA TYR A 270 -35.54 -9.32 22.17
C TYR A 270 -35.98 -7.86 22.06
N ASP A 271 -35.04 -6.91 22.16
CA ASP A 271 -35.34 -5.49 22.08
C ASP A 271 -35.76 -5.03 20.69
N GLN A 272 -35.19 -5.61 19.63
CA GLN A 272 -35.64 -5.33 18.26
C GLN A 272 -37.09 -5.78 18.05
N GLN A 273 -37.43 -6.99 18.49
CA GLN A 273 -38.80 -7.49 18.43
C GLN A 273 -39.73 -6.63 19.30
N TYR A 274 -39.35 -6.36 20.54
CA TYR A 274 -40.15 -5.58 21.49
C TYR A 274 -40.40 -4.16 20.98
N GLY A 275 -39.35 -3.47 20.51
CA GLY A 275 -39.43 -2.10 19.99
C GLY A 275 -40.33 -1.99 18.77
N SER A 276 -40.31 -2.99 17.88
CA SER A 276 -41.22 -3.04 16.73
C SER A 276 -42.70 -3.18 17.11
N GLN A 277 -42.99 -3.81 18.25
CA GLN A 277 -44.36 -4.11 18.71
C GLN A 277 -44.90 -3.08 19.70
N ASN A 278 -44.04 -2.48 20.52
CA ASN A 278 -44.42 -1.65 21.66
C ASN A 278 -43.85 -0.21 21.57
N GLY A 279 -43.08 0.10 20.53
CA GLY A 279 -42.36 1.35 20.37
C GLY A 279 -40.97 1.35 21.03
N TRP A 280 -40.15 2.31 20.64
CA TRP A 280 -38.71 2.37 20.97
C TRP A 280 -38.37 3.23 22.20
N SER A 281 -39.37 3.63 22.99
CA SER A 281 -39.16 4.49 24.18
C SER A 281 -38.62 3.72 25.40
N PHE A 282 -38.85 2.41 25.45
CA PHE A 282 -38.33 1.52 26.48
C PHE A 282 -37.95 0.18 25.85
N LEU A 283 -36.73 -0.26 26.13
CA LEU A 283 -36.14 -1.47 25.58
C LEU A 283 -35.73 -2.37 26.76
N PRO A 284 -36.52 -3.41 27.09
CA PRO A 284 -36.40 -4.13 28.36
C PRO A 284 -35.04 -4.79 28.57
N ASP A 285 -34.47 -5.41 27.54
CA ASP A 285 -33.19 -6.13 27.66
C ASP A 285 -32.04 -5.13 27.87
N ARG A 286 -31.98 -4.07 27.06
CA ARG A 286 -31.05 -2.96 27.23
C ARG A 286 -31.18 -2.29 28.60
N ALA A 287 -32.40 -2.06 29.08
CA ALA A 287 -32.65 -1.46 30.40
C ALA A 287 -32.13 -2.36 31.53
N ASN A 288 -32.33 -3.68 31.41
CA ASN A 288 -31.82 -4.67 32.35
C ASN A 288 -30.28 -4.74 32.38
N HIS A 289 -29.63 -4.26 31.32
CA HIS A 289 -28.17 -4.20 31.18
C HIS A 289 -27.59 -2.79 31.33
N GLY A 290 -28.28 -1.91 32.10
CA GLY A 290 -27.77 -0.58 32.43
C GLY A 290 -27.68 0.37 31.23
N GLY A 291 -28.45 0.13 30.17
CA GLY A 291 -28.47 0.95 28.97
C GLY A 291 -27.36 0.65 27.96
N ALA A 292 -26.68 -0.50 28.08
CA ALA A 292 -25.56 -0.87 27.21
C ALA A 292 -25.99 -1.14 25.76
N ASP A 293 -25.12 -0.76 24.81
CA ASP A 293 -25.24 -1.21 23.42
C ASP A 293 -24.89 -2.70 23.31
N TYR A 294 -25.65 -3.42 22.49
CA TYR A 294 -25.56 -4.88 22.41
C TYR A 294 -24.16 -5.41 22.06
N LEU A 295 -23.58 -5.09 20.90
CA LEU A 295 -22.30 -5.68 20.51
C LEU A 295 -21.11 -5.23 21.40
N PRO A 296 -21.00 -3.96 21.80
CA PRO A 296 -20.04 -3.54 22.83
C PRO A 296 -20.17 -4.31 24.15
N TRP A 297 -21.40 -4.52 24.63
CA TRP A 297 -21.65 -5.32 25.83
C TRP A 297 -21.20 -6.77 25.61
N LEU A 298 -21.56 -7.38 24.49
CA LEU A 298 -21.23 -8.77 24.19
C LEU A 298 -19.72 -9.01 24.14
N LEU A 299 -18.98 -8.14 23.45
CA LEU A 299 -17.51 -8.17 23.41
C LEU A 299 -16.91 -8.11 24.82
N ASN A 300 -17.41 -7.21 25.66
CA ASN A 300 -16.97 -7.09 27.05
C ASN A 300 -17.30 -8.34 27.88
N GLN A 301 -18.46 -8.96 27.66
CA GLN A 301 -18.80 -10.21 28.36
C GLN A 301 -17.90 -11.37 27.94
N ILE A 302 -17.59 -11.51 26.65
CA ILE A 302 -16.67 -12.54 26.15
C ILE A 302 -15.25 -12.30 26.70
N LYS A 303 -14.84 -11.02 26.85
CA LYS A 303 -13.59 -10.66 27.53
C LYS A 303 -13.57 -11.15 28.97
N LEU A 304 -14.63 -10.86 29.72
CA LEU A 304 -14.75 -11.17 31.15
C LEU A 304 -14.78 -12.67 31.44
N ASP A 305 -15.21 -13.50 30.48
CA ASP A 305 -15.11 -14.97 30.59
C ASP A 305 -13.65 -15.47 30.66
N GLY A 306 -12.68 -14.69 30.15
CA GLY A 306 -11.25 -14.94 30.33
C GLY A 306 -10.64 -16.08 29.49
N ARG A 307 -11.46 -16.85 28.76
CA ARG A 307 -10.97 -17.88 27.83
C ARG A 307 -10.62 -17.36 26.44
N HIS A 308 -10.95 -16.09 26.14
CA HIS A 308 -10.71 -15.43 24.85
C HIS A 308 -11.20 -16.25 23.64
N LEU A 309 -12.45 -16.71 23.71
CA LEU A 309 -12.99 -17.71 22.79
C LEU A 309 -13.30 -17.18 21.38
N LEU A 310 -13.45 -15.87 21.20
CA LEU A 310 -13.69 -15.25 19.89
C LEU A 310 -12.35 -14.84 19.26
N ASP A 311 -12.05 -15.35 18.06
CA ASP A 311 -10.83 -14.98 17.32
C ASP A 311 -11.05 -13.82 16.35
N ILE A 312 -12.25 -13.67 15.79
CA ILE A 312 -12.55 -12.66 14.77
C ILE A 312 -13.94 -12.09 15.05
N PHE A 313 -14.03 -10.78 15.23
CA PHE A 313 -15.29 -10.07 15.43
C PHE A 313 -15.91 -9.69 14.08
N THR A 314 -17.12 -10.19 13.80
CA THR A 314 -17.75 -10.05 12.48
C THR A 314 -19.20 -9.60 12.54
N VAL A 315 -19.58 -8.87 11.49
CA VAL A 315 -20.93 -8.37 11.24
C VAL A 315 -21.29 -8.51 9.76
N HIS A 316 -22.55 -8.36 9.43
CA HIS A 316 -23.06 -8.20 8.07
C HIS A 316 -23.44 -6.75 7.82
N TYR A 317 -23.27 -6.28 6.58
CA TYR A 317 -23.72 -4.93 6.22
C TYR A 317 -24.22 -4.85 4.77
N TYR A 318 -25.49 -4.48 4.64
CA TYR A 318 -26.10 -4.10 3.39
C TYR A 318 -26.48 -2.62 3.43
N PRO A 319 -26.29 -1.86 2.34
CA PRO A 319 -26.71 -0.47 2.27
C PRO A 319 -28.25 -0.38 2.27
N GLN A 320 -28.79 0.61 2.99
CA GLN A 320 -30.21 0.66 3.36
C GLN A 320 -31.06 1.59 2.47
N GLY A 321 -30.48 2.16 1.42
CA GLY A 321 -31.14 3.12 0.53
C GLY A 321 -31.78 2.49 -0.72
N GLY A 322 -31.82 1.15 -0.78
CA GLY A 322 -32.33 0.38 -1.91
C GLY A 322 -31.27 -0.01 -2.93
N GLU A 323 -29.98 0.23 -2.64
CA GLU A 323 -28.86 -0.10 -3.52
C GLU A 323 -28.72 -1.60 -3.74
N PHE A 324 -28.99 -2.42 -2.71
CA PHE A 324 -29.06 -3.87 -2.82
C PHE A 324 -30.31 -4.28 -3.64
N SER A 325 -30.23 -4.04 -4.94
CA SER A 325 -31.26 -4.26 -5.94
C SER A 325 -30.63 -4.24 -7.33
N ASN A 326 -31.44 -4.50 -8.37
CA ASN A 326 -31.04 -4.30 -9.76
C ASN A 326 -31.42 -2.90 -10.30
N ASP A 327 -31.84 -1.96 -9.45
CA ASP A 327 -32.14 -0.60 -9.90
C ASP A 327 -30.85 0.12 -10.34
N THR A 328 -30.77 0.42 -11.62
CA THR A 328 -29.67 1.16 -12.25
C THR A 328 -30.11 2.55 -12.73
N SER A 329 -31.16 3.12 -12.14
CA SER A 329 -31.54 4.52 -12.34
C SER A 329 -30.39 5.45 -11.98
N THR A 330 -30.32 6.62 -12.62
CA THR A 330 -29.28 7.63 -12.35
C THR A 330 -29.19 7.96 -10.86
N THR A 331 -30.34 8.12 -10.19
CA THR A 331 -30.41 8.38 -8.74
C THR A 331 -29.77 7.25 -7.94
N MET A 332 -30.09 6.00 -8.25
CA MET A 332 -29.54 4.84 -7.55
C MET A 332 -28.04 4.67 -7.83
N GLN A 333 -27.59 4.93 -9.06
CA GLN A 333 -26.16 4.89 -9.39
C GLN A 333 -25.35 5.93 -8.62
N LEU A 334 -25.86 7.16 -8.54
CA LEU A 334 -25.24 8.23 -7.74
C LEU A 334 -25.29 7.92 -6.25
N LEU A 335 -26.34 7.26 -5.76
CA LEU A 335 -26.41 6.79 -4.37
C LEU A 335 -25.34 5.72 -4.09
N ARG A 336 -25.18 4.71 -4.96
CA ARG A 336 -24.09 3.71 -4.82
C ARG A 336 -22.70 4.33 -4.82
N ASN A 337 -22.48 5.36 -5.65
CA ASN A 337 -21.19 6.05 -5.72
C ASN A 337 -20.73 6.62 -4.36
N ARG A 338 -21.69 7.06 -3.54
CA ARG A 338 -21.47 7.78 -2.27
C ARG A 338 -21.74 6.94 -1.01
N SER A 339 -22.63 5.94 -1.05
CA SER A 339 -23.03 5.20 0.16
C SER A 339 -21.96 4.23 0.68
N THR A 340 -20.92 3.91 -0.11
CA THR A 340 -19.73 3.22 0.39
C THR A 340 -18.96 4.03 1.44
N ARG A 341 -19.20 5.35 1.54
CA ARG A 341 -18.67 6.19 2.62
C ARG A 341 -19.15 5.75 4.00
N SER A 342 -20.31 5.09 4.13
CA SER A 342 -20.76 4.50 5.39
C SER A 342 -19.77 3.47 5.97
N LEU A 343 -18.86 2.93 5.16
CA LEU A 343 -17.83 2.01 5.63
C LEU A 343 -16.67 2.68 6.38
N TRP A 344 -16.42 3.99 6.17
CA TRP A 344 -15.16 4.61 6.64
C TRP A 344 -15.26 6.08 7.05
N ASP A 345 -16.18 6.86 6.48
CA ASP A 345 -16.14 8.32 6.59
C ASP A 345 -16.88 8.82 7.84
N PRO A 346 -16.18 9.42 8.82
CA PRO A 346 -16.80 9.92 10.06
C PRO A 346 -17.67 11.18 9.84
N ASN A 347 -17.72 11.72 8.63
CA ASN A 347 -18.52 12.89 8.26
C ASN A 347 -19.67 12.55 7.31
N TYR A 348 -19.80 11.30 6.88
CA TYR A 348 -20.93 10.86 6.08
C TYR A 348 -22.09 10.42 6.99
N THR A 349 -23.19 11.18 6.94
CA THR A 349 -24.46 10.73 7.52
C THR A 349 -25.18 9.86 6.49
N ASP A 350 -25.48 8.62 6.86
CA ASP A 350 -26.21 7.69 6.01
C ASP A 350 -27.63 8.23 5.74
N PRO A 351 -28.05 8.41 4.47
CA PRO A 351 -29.27 9.14 4.11
C PRO A 351 -30.55 8.31 4.24
N THR A 352 -30.51 7.23 5.00
CA THR A 352 -31.58 6.24 5.12
C THR A 352 -32.23 6.34 6.50
N TRP A 353 -33.04 5.34 6.87
CA TRP A 353 -33.58 5.21 8.22
C TRP A 353 -32.49 5.13 9.30
N ILE A 354 -31.26 4.77 8.95
CA ILE A 354 -30.11 4.81 9.87
C ILE A 354 -29.86 6.24 10.36
N ASN A 355 -29.85 7.22 9.45
CA ASN A 355 -29.67 8.65 9.73
C ASN A 355 -28.55 8.97 10.76
N ASP A 356 -27.41 8.27 10.65
CA ASP A 356 -26.27 8.39 11.55
C ASP A 356 -24.95 8.15 10.78
N LYS A 357 -23.83 8.45 11.43
CA LYS A 357 -22.48 8.21 10.95
C LYS A 357 -22.09 6.77 11.22
N VAL A 358 -22.31 5.91 10.24
CA VAL A 358 -22.01 4.47 10.36
C VAL A 358 -20.51 4.25 10.61
N MET A 359 -19.65 4.77 9.71
CA MET A 359 -18.18 4.61 9.73
C MET A 359 -17.74 3.20 10.16
N LEU A 360 -18.29 2.19 9.48
CA LEU A 360 -18.36 0.81 9.98
C LEU A 360 -17.00 0.26 10.40
N ILE A 361 -15.98 0.32 9.53
CA ILE A 361 -14.69 -0.31 9.80
C ILE A 361 -13.97 0.37 10.99
N PRO A 362 -13.86 1.73 11.03
CA PRO A 362 -13.41 2.43 12.22
C PRO A 362 -14.21 2.08 13.49
N ARG A 363 -15.54 1.96 13.40
CA ARG A 363 -16.41 1.61 14.52
C ARG A 363 -16.12 0.21 15.07
N LEU A 364 -16.03 -0.79 14.20
CA LEU A 364 -15.71 -2.17 14.60
C LEU A 364 -14.33 -2.24 15.26
N ARG A 365 -13.33 -1.58 14.67
CA ARG A 365 -11.96 -1.53 15.24
C ARG A 365 -11.96 -0.87 16.61
N ASN A 366 -12.68 0.25 16.75
CA ASN A 366 -12.80 0.95 18.02
C ASN A 366 -13.50 0.09 19.09
N TRP A 367 -14.57 -0.62 18.73
CA TRP A 367 -15.27 -1.51 19.66
C TRP A 367 -14.38 -2.65 20.14
N VAL A 368 -13.68 -3.35 19.25
CA VAL A 368 -12.74 -4.40 19.64
C VAL A 368 -11.67 -3.87 20.58
N ASN A 369 -11.03 -2.75 20.22
CA ASN A 369 -9.96 -2.18 21.03
C ASN A 369 -10.43 -1.68 22.41
N THR A 370 -11.71 -1.31 22.53
CA THR A 370 -12.28 -0.81 23.78
C THR A 370 -12.81 -1.94 24.66
N TYR A 371 -13.52 -2.91 24.08
CA TYR A 371 -14.37 -3.85 24.81
C TYR A 371 -13.88 -5.30 24.79
N TYR A 372 -12.89 -5.68 23.97
CA TYR A 372 -12.35 -7.04 23.94
C TYR A 372 -10.82 -7.02 24.01
N GLU A 373 -10.12 -7.79 23.17
CA GLU A 373 -8.67 -7.80 23.06
C GLU A 373 -8.21 -6.89 21.91
N PRO A 374 -7.46 -5.80 22.19
CA PRO A 374 -6.92 -4.94 21.15
C PRO A 374 -6.13 -5.73 20.10
N GLY A 375 -6.41 -5.45 18.83
CA GLY A 375 -5.82 -6.19 17.72
C GLY A 375 -6.54 -7.48 17.34
N THR A 376 -7.67 -7.85 18.00
CA THR A 376 -8.55 -8.90 17.48
C THR A 376 -8.99 -8.52 16.06
N PRO A 377 -8.86 -9.44 15.08
CA PRO A 377 -9.34 -9.22 13.73
C PRO A 377 -10.82 -8.85 13.67
N ILE A 378 -11.17 -7.95 12.74
CA ILE A 378 -12.55 -7.55 12.43
C ILE A 378 -12.92 -7.94 11.01
N GLY A 379 -14.20 -8.27 10.78
CA GLY A 379 -14.65 -8.63 9.45
C GLY A 379 -16.09 -8.28 9.10
N ILE A 380 -16.36 -8.26 7.80
CA ILE A 380 -17.69 -8.07 7.22
C ILE A 380 -18.03 -9.32 6.38
N THR A 381 -18.70 -10.28 7.01
CA THR A 381 -18.92 -11.64 6.49
C THR A 381 -20.12 -11.78 5.57
N GLU A 382 -20.93 -10.72 5.45
CA GLU A 382 -21.85 -10.51 4.35
C GLU A 382 -21.92 -9.03 3.97
N TYR A 383 -21.85 -8.75 2.68
CA TYR A 383 -22.17 -7.44 2.10
C TYR A 383 -22.52 -7.59 0.62
N ASN A 384 -23.38 -6.69 0.14
CA ASN A 384 -23.65 -6.54 -1.30
C ASN A 384 -24.29 -5.18 -1.60
N TRP A 385 -23.77 -4.48 -2.61
CA TRP A 385 -24.29 -3.19 -3.06
C TRP A 385 -25.22 -3.27 -4.28
N GLY A 386 -25.58 -4.47 -4.74
CA GLY A 386 -26.48 -4.72 -5.86
C GLY A 386 -25.89 -4.40 -7.23
N ALA A 387 -26.78 -4.32 -8.23
CA ALA A 387 -26.50 -4.01 -9.64
C ALA A 387 -25.35 -4.83 -10.25
N GLU A 388 -25.28 -6.13 -9.94
CA GLU A 388 -24.11 -6.97 -10.21
C GLU A 388 -23.76 -7.03 -11.70
N SER A 389 -24.76 -7.12 -12.56
CA SER A 389 -24.62 -7.17 -14.02
C SER A 389 -24.34 -5.81 -14.67
N HIS A 390 -24.30 -4.72 -13.89
CA HIS A 390 -24.10 -3.36 -14.37
C HIS A 390 -22.74 -2.78 -13.96
N ILE A 391 -22.17 -1.90 -14.79
CA ILE A 391 -20.85 -1.30 -14.52
C ILE A 391 -20.80 -0.50 -13.21
N ASN A 392 -21.92 0.10 -12.80
CA ASN A 392 -22.02 0.80 -11.52
C ASN A 392 -21.87 -0.14 -10.31
N GLY A 393 -22.41 -1.36 -10.37
CA GLY A 393 -22.15 -2.38 -9.34
C GLY A 393 -20.67 -2.76 -9.28
N ALA A 394 -20.02 -2.85 -10.45
CA ALA A 394 -18.60 -3.13 -10.56
C ALA A 394 -17.71 -2.00 -10.02
N THR A 395 -17.96 -0.73 -10.37
CA THR A 395 -17.22 0.42 -9.82
C THR A 395 -17.38 0.51 -8.30
N THR A 396 -18.59 0.19 -7.80
CA THR A 396 -18.88 0.16 -6.37
C THR A 396 -18.14 -0.99 -5.68
N GLN A 397 -18.11 -2.18 -6.27
CA GLN A 397 -17.35 -3.32 -5.75
C GLN A 397 -15.85 -3.05 -5.71
N ALA A 398 -15.29 -2.43 -6.75
CA ALA A 398 -13.87 -2.05 -6.78
C ALA A 398 -13.53 -0.99 -5.71
N ASP A 399 -14.46 -0.08 -5.43
CA ASP A 399 -14.32 0.93 -4.38
C ASP A 399 -14.35 0.30 -2.98
N ILE A 400 -15.30 -0.62 -2.74
CA ILE A 400 -15.40 -1.37 -1.47
C ILE A 400 -14.12 -2.14 -1.17
N LEU A 401 -13.55 -2.87 -2.15
CA LEU A 401 -12.30 -3.61 -1.93
C LEU A 401 -11.11 -2.70 -1.62
N GLY A 402 -11.05 -1.53 -2.27
CA GLY A 402 -10.05 -0.51 -1.96
C GLY A 402 -10.22 0.05 -0.54
N ILE A 403 -11.47 0.32 -0.13
CA ILE A 403 -11.81 0.77 1.22
C ILE A 403 -11.40 -0.28 2.26
N PHE A 404 -11.75 -1.55 2.05
CA PHE A 404 -11.38 -2.63 2.97
C PHE A 404 -9.87 -2.71 3.19
N GLY A 405 -9.09 -2.64 2.11
CA GLY A 405 -7.62 -2.65 2.21
C GLY A 405 -7.07 -1.41 2.90
N ARG A 406 -7.59 -0.22 2.60
CA ARG A 406 -7.13 1.06 3.17
C ARG A 406 -7.50 1.22 4.65
N GLU A 407 -8.66 0.74 5.06
CA GLU A 407 -9.17 0.86 6.43
C GLU A 407 -8.71 -0.29 7.33
N SER A 408 -7.80 -1.16 6.84
CA SER A 408 -7.30 -2.31 7.58
C SER A 408 -8.43 -3.23 8.07
N LEU A 409 -9.39 -3.58 7.22
CA LEU A 409 -10.30 -4.69 7.50
C LEU A 409 -9.52 -6.01 7.39
N ASP A 410 -9.76 -6.99 8.27
CA ASP A 410 -8.98 -8.24 8.27
C ASP A 410 -9.65 -9.33 7.43
N LEU A 411 -10.98 -9.32 7.34
CA LEU A 411 -11.74 -10.37 6.68
C LEU A 411 -13.03 -9.83 6.06
N ALA A 412 -13.38 -10.30 4.86
CA ALA A 412 -14.70 -10.05 4.31
C ALA A 412 -15.16 -11.21 3.43
N ALA A 413 -16.48 -11.41 3.36
CA ALA A 413 -17.08 -12.34 2.41
C ALA A 413 -18.27 -11.67 1.71
N ARG A 414 -18.15 -11.49 0.40
CA ARG A 414 -19.26 -10.95 -0.41
C ARG A 414 -20.43 -11.93 -0.43
N TRP A 415 -21.65 -11.44 -0.22
CA TRP A 415 -22.87 -12.23 -0.31
C TRP A 415 -23.60 -12.00 -1.64
N THR A 416 -23.54 -12.89 -2.61
CA THR A 416 -22.66 -14.07 -2.74
C THR A 416 -21.61 -13.80 -3.82
N THR A 417 -21.01 -14.87 -4.35
CA THR A 417 -20.17 -14.77 -5.56
C THR A 417 -20.99 -14.24 -6.75
N PRO A 418 -20.60 -13.13 -7.41
CA PRO A 418 -21.27 -12.67 -8.62
C PRO A 418 -21.12 -13.69 -9.76
N ASP A 419 -22.09 -13.71 -10.68
CA ASP A 419 -21.96 -14.52 -11.89
C ASP A 419 -20.73 -14.10 -12.72
N SER A 420 -19.98 -15.09 -13.24
CA SER A 420 -18.72 -14.90 -13.96
C SER A 420 -18.81 -14.00 -15.20
N THR A 421 -20.00 -13.89 -15.80
CA THR A 421 -20.25 -13.06 -16.97
C THR A 421 -20.34 -11.57 -16.63
N THR A 422 -20.55 -11.22 -15.36
CA THR A 422 -20.81 -9.83 -14.93
C THR A 422 -19.55 -8.96 -14.89
N PRO A 423 -19.69 -7.62 -14.96
CA PRO A 423 -18.58 -6.70 -14.69
C PRO A 423 -18.20 -6.70 -13.20
N THR A 424 -19.12 -6.99 -12.28
CA THR A 424 -18.83 -7.04 -10.83
C THR A 424 -17.86 -8.17 -10.48
N TYR A 425 -18.01 -9.34 -11.11
CA TYR A 425 -17.02 -10.41 -11.03
C TYR A 425 -15.63 -9.93 -11.49
N LYS A 426 -15.58 -9.19 -12.61
CA LYS A 426 -14.33 -8.64 -13.15
C LYS A 426 -13.75 -7.52 -12.28
N ALA A 427 -14.55 -6.80 -11.50
CA ALA A 427 -14.05 -5.83 -10.53
C ALA A 427 -13.25 -6.48 -9.39
N ILE A 428 -13.69 -7.64 -8.89
CA ILE A 428 -12.89 -8.45 -7.95
C ILE A 428 -11.61 -8.92 -8.64
N LYS A 429 -11.74 -9.41 -9.89
CA LYS A 429 -10.61 -9.86 -10.70
C LYS A 429 -9.57 -8.76 -10.96
N MET A 430 -9.96 -7.49 -11.09
CA MET A 430 -9.03 -6.36 -11.19
C MET A 430 -8.06 -6.25 -10.00
N TYR A 431 -8.45 -6.69 -8.81
CA TYR A 431 -7.57 -6.72 -7.64
C TYR A 431 -6.76 -8.00 -7.51
N ARG A 432 -7.18 -9.11 -8.11
CA ARG A 432 -6.69 -10.45 -7.73
C ARG A 432 -6.16 -11.31 -8.86
N ASN A 433 -6.56 -11.03 -10.09
CA ASN A 433 -6.12 -11.75 -11.29
C ASN A 433 -6.35 -10.89 -12.55
N TYR A 434 -5.84 -9.66 -12.54
CA TYR A 434 -6.15 -8.65 -13.58
C TYR A 434 -5.57 -8.98 -14.96
N ASP A 435 -4.58 -9.87 -15.03
CA ASP A 435 -3.87 -10.26 -16.25
C ASP A 435 -4.13 -11.72 -16.67
N GLY A 436 -4.95 -12.46 -15.93
CA GLY A 436 -5.20 -13.89 -16.15
C GLY A 436 -4.09 -14.80 -15.60
N ASN A 437 -2.99 -14.26 -15.06
CA ASN A 437 -1.85 -15.00 -14.52
C ASN A 437 -1.75 -14.91 -12.98
N ARG A 438 -2.84 -14.54 -12.33
CA ARG A 438 -2.96 -14.35 -10.86
C ARG A 438 -2.07 -13.26 -10.29
N SER A 439 -1.62 -12.30 -11.12
CA SER A 439 -1.05 -11.06 -10.58
C SER A 439 -2.12 -10.30 -9.79
N THR A 440 -1.73 -9.77 -8.63
CA THR A 440 -2.64 -9.12 -7.69
C THR A 440 -2.32 -7.63 -7.55
N PHE A 441 -3.26 -6.86 -7.00
CA PHE A 441 -2.94 -5.60 -6.35
C PHE A 441 -1.88 -5.80 -5.24
N GLY A 442 -1.22 -4.73 -4.82
CA GLY A 442 -0.25 -4.77 -3.73
C GLY A 442 -0.88 -5.13 -2.38
N ASP A 443 -0.05 -5.67 -1.50
CA ASP A 443 -0.38 -6.19 -0.18
C ASP A 443 0.06 -5.27 0.97
N VAL A 444 0.71 -4.14 0.65
CA VAL A 444 1.02 -3.08 1.61
C VAL A 444 0.35 -1.80 1.14
N SER A 445 -0.77 -1.45 1.77
CA SER A 445 -1.50 -0.20 1.55
C SER A 445 -0.57 1.00 1.73
N VAL A 446 -0.73 2.02 0.88
CA VAL A 446 -0.06 3.32 1.01
C VAL A 446 -1.06 4.45 0.78
N SER A 447 -0.72 5.66 1.22
CA SER A 447 -1.61 6.81 1.08
C SER A 447 -1.92 7.11 -0.40
N ALA A 448 -3.21 7.19 -0.72
CA ALA A 448 -3.73 7.69 -1.99
C ALA A 448 -4.89 8.65 -1.69
N ALA A 449 -4.74 9.92 -2.09
CA ALA A 449 -5.72 10.96 -1.82
C ALA A 449 -6.36 11.47 -3.11
N VAL A 450 -7.66 11.74 -3.02
CA VAL A 450 -8.51 12.35 -4.07
C VAL A 450 -9.38 13.41 -3.42
N LEU A 451 -9.81 14.41 -4.19
CA LEU A 451 -10.63 15.50 -3.65
C LEU A 451 -12.07 15.06 -3.35
N ASN A 452 -12.66 14.25 -4.24
CA ASN A 452 -14.03 13.78 -4.10
C ASN A 452 -14.17 12.30 -4.52
N PRO A 453 -14.22 11.37 -3.55
CA PRO A 453 -14.36 9.93 -3.81
C PRO A 453 -15.72 9.53 -4.39
N ASP A 454 -16.73 10.40 -4.37
CA ASP A 454 -18.03 10.15 -5.01
C ASP A 454 -17.92 10.22 -6.55
N ASN A 455 -16.92 10.95 -7.05
CA ASN A 455 -16.67 11.14 -8.49
C ASN A 455 -15.48 10.31 -8.99
N VAL A 456 -14.36 10.35 -8.27
CA VAL A 456 -13.15 9.57 -8.57
C VAL A 456 -12.58 9.04 -7.26
N ALA A 457 -12.51 7.72 -7.11
CA ALA A 457 -11.83 7.08 -6.00
C ALA A 457 -10.45 6.55 -6.44
N ALA A 458 -9.50 6.50 -5.51
CA ALA A 458 -8.19 5.91 -5.77
C ALA A 458 -7.64 5.18 -4.54
N PHE A 459 -6.93 4.08 -4.79
CA PHE A 459 -6.27 3.25 -3.79
C PHE A 459 -4.91 2.84 -4.30
N ALA A 460 -3.89 2.85 -3.43
CA ALA A 460 -2.54 2.48 -3.82
C ALA A 460 -1.96 1.48 -2.83
N ALA A 461 -1.13 0.56 -3.32
CA ALA A 461 -0.39 -0.38 -2.50
C ALA A 461 0.95 -0.75 -3.14
N ARG A 462 1.95 -1.03 -2.32
CA ARG A 462 3.17 -1.70 -2.76
C ARG A 462 2.95 -3.20 -2.71
N ARG A 463 3.39 -3.89 -3.76
CA ARG A 463 3.37 -5.35 -3.86
C ARG A 463 4.71 -5.90 -3.39
N THR A 464 4.71 -6.74 -2.38
CA THR A 464 5.93 -7.27 -1.76
C THR A 464 6.68 -8.24 -2.68
N SER A 465 5.96 -8.97 -3.54
CA SER A 465 6.56 -10.00 -4.41
C SER A 465 7.50 -9.45 -5.48
N ASP A 466 7.30 -8.21 -5.93
CA ASP A 466 8.10 -7.58 -6.99
C ASP A 466 8.41 -6.09 -6.75
N GLY A 467 8.02 -5.56 -5.59
CA GLY A 467 8.22 -4.17 -5.18
C GLY A 467 7.31 -3.15 -5.86
N ALA A 468 6.54 -3.54 -6.87
CA ALA A 468 5.77 -2.66 -7.73
C ALA A 468 4.76 -1.80 -6.94
N LEU A 469 4.52 -0.58 -7.40
CA LEU A 469 3.42 0.25 -6.91
C LEU A 469 2.21 0.01 -7.80
N THR A 470 1.14 -0.53 -7.22
CA THR A 470 -0.15 -0.69 -7.88
C THR A 470 -1.10 0.42 -7.45
N VAL A 471 -1.71 1.12 -8.40
CA VAL A 471 -2.68 2.20 -8.14
C VAL A 471 -3.98 1.88 -8.85
N MET A 472 -5.06 1.67 -8.11
CA MET A 472 -6.41 1.50 -8.64
C MET A 472 -7.09 2.88 -8.67
N VAL A 473 -7.61 3.30 -9.82
CA VAL A 473 -8.38 4.54 -9.98
C VAL A 473 -9.74 4.22 -10.59
N ILE A 474 -10.80 4.73 -9.97
CA ILE A 474 -12.19 4.41 -10.31
C ILE A 474 -12.90 5.71 -10.69
N SER A 475 -13.24 5.86 -11.96
CA SER A 475 -14.09 6.94 -12.45
C SER A 475 -15.55 6.55 -12.22
N LYS A 476 -16.22 7.23 -11.29
CA LYS A 476 -17.63 7.01 -10.93
C LYS A 476 -18.60 7.96 -11.65
N TYR A 477 -18.07 8.92 -12.42
CA TYR A 477 -18.88 9.75 -13.32
C TYR A 477 -19.72 8.89 -14.25
N LEU A 478 -21.01 9.24 -14.40
CA LEU A 478 -21.95 8.50 -15.24
C LEU A 478 -21.77 8.79 -16.75
N SER A 479 -21.13 9.91 -17.09
CA SER A 479 -20.86 10.31 -18.47
C SER A 479 -19.61 11.18 -18.54
N GLY A 480 -19.12 11.38 -19.76
CA GLY A 480 -17.95 12.21 -20.05
C GLY A 480 -16.61 11.57 -19.66
N THR A 481 -15.54 12.00 -20.33
CA THR A 481 -14.18 11.55 -20.02
C THR A 481 -13.56 12.41 -18.93
N THR A 482 -12.70 11.82 -18.10
CA THR A 482 -12.09 12.51 -16.96
C THR A 482 -10.57 12.48 -17.09
N PRO A 483 -9.90 13.59 -17.40
CA PRO A 483 -8.45 13.68 -17.32
C PRO A 483 -7.99 13.42 -15.88
N VAL A 484 -7.06 12.49 -15.69
CA VAL A 484 -6.49 12.18 -14.38
C VAL A 484 -4.98 12.36 -14.41
N SER A 485 -4.47 13.05 -13.40
CA SER A 485 -3.04 13.15 -13.11
C SER A 485 -2.72 12.48 -11.77
N ILE A 486 -1.86 11.46 -11.79
CA ILE A 486 -1.45 10.69 -10.61
C ILE A 486 -0.04 11.12 -10.25
N GLY A 487 0.11 11.97 -9.23
CA GLY A 487 1.41 12.36 -8.69
C GLY A 487 1.88 11.36 -7.64
N ILE A 488 3.11 10.87 -7.76
CA ILE A 488 3.68 9.82 -6.89
C ILE A 488 4.93 10.35 -6.20
N SER A 489 4.95 10.27 -4.87
CA SER A 489 6.13 10.56 -4.02
C SER A 489 6.65 9.29 -3.33
N ASN A 490 7.91 9.36 -2.86
CA ASN A 490 8.56 8.31 -2.05
C ASN A 490 8.59 6.91 -2.71
N PHE A 491 8.62 6.87 -4.04
CA PHE A 491 8.73 5.64 -4.83
C PHE A 491 9.75 5.81 -5.97
N SER A 492 10.80 4.99 -5.96
CA SER A 492 11.83 4.95 -7.02
C SER A 492 11.37 4.06 -8.18
N GLY A 493 10.31 4.45 -8.88
CA GLY A 493 9.89 3.79 -10.13
C GLY A 493 10.68 4.34 -11.33
N SER A 494 10.86 3.52 -12.37
CA SER A 494 11.41 3.98 -13.65
C SER A 494 10.80 3.20 -14.80
N GLY A 495 10.72 3.80 -15.99
CA GLY A 495 10.24 3.13 -17.21
C GLY A 495 8.76 3.41 -17.47
N THR A 496 7.96 2.36 -17.64
CA THR A 496 6.55 2.48 -18.01
C THR A 496 5.60 1.90 -16.97
N ALA A 497 4.47 2.58 -16.77
CA ALA A 497 3.31 2.06 -16.06
C ALA A 497 2.49 1.19 -17.01
N ARG A 498 2.24 -0.07 -16.62
CA ARG A 498 1.31 -0.96 -17.33
C ARG A 498 -0.10 -0.63 -16.89
N VAL A 499 -1.05 -0.61 -17.83
CA VAL A 499 -2.42 -0.17 -17.55
C VAL A 499 -3.43 -1.25 -17.93
N TYR A 500 -4.30 -1.60 -16.99
CA TYR A 500 -5.42 -2.51 -17.19
C TYR A 500 -6.71 -1.77 -16.91
N GLN A 501 -7.74 -1.93 -17.74
CA GLN A 501 -8.98 -1.17 -17.61
C GLN A 501 -10.22 -2.04 -17.83
N LEU A 502 -11.19 -1.87 -16.94
CA LEU A 502 -12.55 -2.40 -17.06
C LEU A 502 -13.54 -1.24 -17.20
N THR A 503 -14.46 -1.36 -18.17
CA THR A 503 -15.56 -0.42 -18.43
C THR A 503 -16.86 -1.19 -18.63
N ALA A 504 -17.95 -0.50 -19.00
CA ALA A 504 -19.20 -1.13 -19.41
C ALA A 504 -19.07 -2.12 -20.58
N ALA A 505 -17.95 -2.09 -21.33
CA ALA A 505 -17.62 -3.11 -22.32
C ALA A 505 -17.37 -4.51 -21.70
N ASN A 506 -17.27 -4.61 -20.37
CA ASN A 506 -17.24 -5.86 -19.62
C ASN A 506 -16.06 -6.79 -19.97
N LEU A 507 -14.92 -6.19 -20.27
CA LEU A 507 -13.64 -6.87 -20.53
C LEU A 507 -12.53 -6.14 -19.78
N ILE A 508 -11.59 -6.89 -19.21
CA ILE A 508 -10.35 -6.32 -18.67
C ILE A 508 -9.37 -6.18 -19.84
N ASN A 509 -9.15 -4.94 -20.28
CA ASN A 509 -8.27 -4.64 -21.40
C ASN A 509 -6.89 -4.23 -20.90
N ARG A 510 -5.84 -4.83 -21.46
CA ARG A 510 -4.46 -4.30 -21.35
C ARG A 510 -4.31 -3.16 -22.34
N LEU A 511 -4.14 -1.94 -21.83
CA LEU A 511 -3.90 -0.75 -22.65
C LEU A 511 -2.40 -0.58 -22.92
N SER A 512 -2.06 0.36 -23.79
CA SER A 512 -0.67 0.77 -24.02
C SER A 512 -0.03 1.27 -22.73
N ASP A 513 1.24 0.91 -22.55
CA ASP A 513 2.08 1.37 -21.45
C ASP A 513 2.24 2.90 -21.48
N LEU A 514 2.26 3.52 -20.30
CA LEU A 514 2.42 4.96 -20.13
C LEU A 514 3.81 5.28 -19.55
N SER A 515 4.49 6.31 -20.07
CA SER A 515 5.76 6.76 -19.48
C SER A 515 5.58 7.21 -18.03
N PHE A 516 6.48 6.79 -17.15
CA PHE A 516 6.52 7.22 -15.76
C PHE A 516 7.80 7.98 -15.45
N THR A 517 7.67 9.16 -14.85
CA THR A 517 8.78 9.94 -14.27
C THR A 517 8.57 10.08 -12.76
N SER A 518 7.55 10.84 -12.39
CA SER A 518 6.97 10.97 -11.05
C SER A 518 5.44 11.08 -11.11
N THR A 519 4.91 11.19 -12.33
CA THR A 519 3.49 11.38 -12.61
C THR A 519 3.07 10.41 -13.69
N VAL A 520 1.85 9.88 -13.58
CA VAL A 520 1.17 9.16 -14.67
C VAL A 520 -0.09 9.94 -15.05
N ASN A 521 -0.30 10.17 -16.35
CA ASN A 521 -1.48 10.88 -16.84
C ASN A 521 -2.28 9.97 -17.77
N LEU A 522 -3.60 9.92 -17.58
CA LEU A 522 -4.52 9.21 -18.46
C LEU A 522 -5.90 9.86 -18.44
N THR A 523 -6.58 9.89 -19.58
CA THR A 523 -8.00 10.26 -19.66
C THR A 523 -8.85 9.02 -19.44
N LEU A 524 -9.60 8.99 -18.34
CA LEU A 524 -10.46 7.86 -17.98
C LEU A 524 -11.83 7.97 -18.66
N PRO A 525 -12.39 6.87 -19.21
CA PRO A 525 -13.80 6.80 -19.57
C PRO A 525 -14.71 6.99 -18.34
N PRO A 526 -15.99 7.39 -18.53
CA PRO A 526 -16.97 7.33 -17.45
C PRO A 526 -17.16 5.88 -17.00
N GLN A 527 -17.54 5.69 -15.73
CA GLN A 527 -17.80 4.38 -15.13
C GLN A 527 -16.73 3.34 -15.47
N SER A 528 -15.49 3.62 -15.05
CA SER A 528 -14.33 2.78 -15.36
C SER A 528 -13.49 2.48 -14.14
N ILE A 529 -12.87 1.31 -14.14
CA ILE A 529 -11.90 0.86 -13.13
C ILE A 529 -10.58 0.68 -13.87
N THR A 530 -9.56 1.43 -13.48
CA THR A 530 -8.25 1.41 -14.14
C THR A 530 -7.16 1.10 -13.11
N LEU A 531 -6.41 0.03 -13.35
CA LEU A 531 -5.25 -0.36 -12.56
C LEU A 531 -3.98 0.07 -13.29
N PHE A 532 -3.14 0.83 -12.59
CA PHE A 532 -1.79 1.16 -12.99
C PHE A 532 -0.81 0.29 -12.20
N VAL A 533 0.08 -0.42 -12.90
CA VAL A 533 1.15 -1.22 -12.30
C VAL A 533 2.47 -0.57 -12.68
N ILE A 534 3.12 0.04 -11.70
CA ILE A 534 4.37 0.79 -11.87
C ILE A 534 5.49 -0.06 -11.26
N PRO A 535 6.35 -0.67 -12.09
CA PRO A 535 7.48 -1.46 -11.59
C PRO A 535 8.41 -0.62 -10.71
N THR A 536 9.07 -1.25 -9.75
CA THR A 536 10.24 -0.62 -9.13
C THR A 536 11.31 -0.41 -10.19
N GLY A 537 11.92 0.77 -10.19
CA GLY A 537 13.15 0.96 -10.93
C GLY A 537 14.25 0.05 -10.37
N THR A 538 15.22 -0.28 -11.21
CA THR A 538 16.45 -0.89 -10.70
C THR A 538 17.09 0.08 -9.71
N PRO A 539 17.55 -0.38 -8.53
CA PRO A 539 18.35 0.45 -7.65
C PRO A 539 19.52 1.07 -8.43
N ASN A 540 19.75 2.38 -8.28
CA ASN A 540 20.84 3.06 -8.97
C ASN A 540 22.18 2.48 -8.50
N THR A 541 23.06 2.10 -9.43
CA THR A 541 24.42 1.66 -9.10
C THR A 541 25.36 2.86 -9.24
N PRO A 542 26.13 3.23 -8.20
CA PRO A 542 27.06 4.35 -8.34
C PRO A 542 28.03 4.16 -9.51
N PRO A 543 28.47 5.25 -10.17
CA PRO A 543 29.41 5.15 -11.28
C PRO A 543 30.77 4.62 -10.80
N VAL A 544 31.61 4.16 -11.73
CA VAL A 544 33.02 3.86 -11.48
C VAL A 544 33.85 5.05 -11.93
N ALA A 545 34.51 5.73 -10.99
CA ALA A 545 35.43 6.81 -11.29
C ALA A 545 36.83 6.24 -11.64
N MET A 546 37.42 6.72 -12.73
CA MET A 546 38.80 6.43 -13.10
C MET A 546 39.55 7.74 -13.29
N ALA A 547 40.60 7.94 -12.50
CA ALA A 547 41.40 9.15 -12.51
C ALA A 547 42.82 8.83 -13.01
N ALA A 548 43.32 9.63 -13.93
CA ALA A 548 44.71 9.60 -14.39
C ALA A 548 45.28 11.02 -14.49
N GLY A 549 46.61 11.13 -14.46
CA GLY A 549 47.33 12.39 -14.65
C GLY A 549 48.69 12.14 -15.28
N SER A 550 49.20 13.10 -16.05
CA SER A 550 50.56 13.04 -16.60
C SER A 550 51.16 14.43 -16.85
N PRO A 551 52.43 14.67 -16.45
CA PRO A 551 53.26 13.83 -15.59
C PRO A 551 52.77 13.84 -14.12
N LEU A 552 53.12 12.82 -13.32
CA LEU A 552 52.78 12.77 -11.88
C LEU A 552 53.90 13.29 -10.97
N SER A 553 55.04 13.65 -11.54
CA SER A 553 56.17 14.21 -10.81
C SER A 553 56.99 15.15 -11.68
N GLY A 554 57.54 16.20 -11.08
CA GLY A 554 58.43 17.14 -11.76
C GLY A 554 58.78 18.36 -10.90
N ILE A 555 59.58 19.27 -11.42
CA ILE A 555 59.93 20.53 -10.74
C ILE A 555 58.83 21.57 -10.94
N VAL A 556 58.63 22.45 -9.95
CA VAL A 556 57.70 23.57 -10.07
C VAL A 556 58.19 24.65 -11.04
N PRO A 557 57.29 25.34 -11.78
CA PRO A 557 55.86 25.06 -11.88
C PRO A 557 55.59 23.78 -12.70
N LEU A 558 54.82 22.86 -12.12
CA LEU A 558 54.52 21.56 -12.74
C LEU A 558 53.12 21.57 -13.35
N THR A 559 53.04 21.53 -14.68
CA THR A 559 51.77 21.35 -15.40
C THR A 559 51.41 19.88 -15.49
N VAL A 560 50.23 19.49 -14.97
CA VAL A 560 49.69 18.13 -15.05
C VAL A 560 48.40 18.13 -15.86
N ASN A 561 48.33 17.27 -16.86
CA ASN A 561 47.11 17.02 -17.63
C ASN A 561 46.36 15.86 -16.98
N PHE A 562 45.17 16.11 -16.44
CA PHE A 562 44.31 15.11 -15.84
C PHE A 562 43.35 14.51 -16.87
N SER A 563 42.88 13.30 -16.58
CA SER A 563 41.93 12.59 -17.44
C SER A 563 40.98 11.75 -16.59
N SER A 564 39.68 11.87 -16.88
CA SER A 564 38.63 10.99 -16.37
C SER A 564 38.33 9.78 -17.28
N ALA A 565 39.16 9.57 -18.32
CA ALA A 565 38.96 8.51 -19.30
C ALA A 565 38.90 7.13 -18.64
N GLY A 566 37.89 6.33 -19.01
CA GLY A 566 37.60 5.04 -18.40
C GLY A 566 36.52 5.10 -17.32
N SER A 567 36.10 6.28 -16.87
CA SER A 567 34.94 6.40 -15.98
C SER A 567 33.67 5.98 -16.71
N TYR A 568 32.81 5.19 -16.05
CA TYR A 568 31.56 4.71 -16.63
C TYR A 568 30.50 4.48 -15.56
N ASP A 569 29.25 4.36 -15.98
CA ASP A 569 28.12 4.00 -15.13
C ASP A 569 27.57 2.63 -15.57
N PRO A 570 27.56 1.60 -14.70
CA PRO A 570 27.04 0.28 -15.03
C PRO A 570 25.56 0.23 -15.43
N ASP A 571 24.71 1.14 -14.93
CA ASP A 571 23.25 1.13 -15.19
C ASP A 571 22.69 2.43 -15.76
N GLY A 572 23.57 3.22 -16.39
CA GLY A 572 23.22 4.51 -16.97
C GLY A 572 24.37 5.18 -17.72
N SER A 573 24.55 6.47 -17.47
CA SER A 573 25.52 7.33 -18.15
C SER A 573 26.09 8.36 -17.19
N VAL A 574 27.37 8.70 -17.35
CA VAL A 574 28.01 9.78 -16.56
C VAL A 574 27.42 11.14 -16.94
N ALA A 575 26.91 11.87 -15.95
CA ALA A 575 26.31 13.19 -16.11
C ALA A 575 27.29 14.34 -15.82
N GLY A 576 28.35 14.11 -15.03
CA GLY A 576 29.31 15.17 -14.69
C GLY A 576 30.61 14.72 -14.05
N TYR A 577 31.58 15.63 -14.06
CA TYR A 577 32.91 15.48 -13.45
C TYR A 577 33.19 16.67 -12.52
N SER A 578 33.97 16.45 -11.47
CA SER A 578 34.56 17.50 -10.65
C SER A 578 35.95 17.09 -10.18
N TRP A 579 36.94 17.91 -10.48
CA TRP A 579 38.34 17.71 -10.09
C TRP A 579 38.75 18.71 -9.02
N ASN A 580 39.17 18.22 -7.86
CA ASN A 580 39.86 18.99 -6.83
C ASN A 580 41.34 18.64 -6.88
N PHE A 581 42.23 19.61 -7.09
CA PHE A 581 43.67 19.36 -7.28
C PHE A 581 44.46 19.18 -5.98
N GLY A 582 43.84 19.44 -4.82
CA GLY A 582 44.47 19.20 -3.51
C GLY A 582 45.50 20.24 -3.06
N ASP A 583 45.68 21.34 -3.80
CA ASP A 583 46.59 22.45 -3.48
C ASP A 583 45.86 23.75 -3.04
N GLY A 584 44.53 23.68 -2.88
CA GLY A 584 43.68 24.81 -2.52
C GLY A 584 43.20 25.68 -3.69
N SER A 585 43.55 25.33 -4.93
CA SER A 585 43.03 25.97 -6.14
C SER A 585 41.54 25.62 -6.40
N PRO A 586 40.81 26.44 -7.19
CA PRO A 586 39.43 26.15 -7.57
C PRO A 586 39.29 24.81 -8.31
N SER A 587 38.20 24.08 -8.03
CA SER A 587 37.90 22.82 -8.74
C SER A 587 37.50 23.04 -10.21
N SER A 588 37.67 22.02 -11.04
CA SER A 588 37.29 22.03 -12.46
C SER A 588 36.19 21.01 -12.78
N THR A 589 35.23 21.37 -13.62
CA THR A 589 34.18 20.46 -14.11
C THR A 589 34.49 19.84 -15.47
N ALA A 590 35.65 20.14 -16.07
CA ALA A 590 36.08 19.53 -17.32
C ALA A 590 36.44 18.05 -17.10
N ALA A 591 36.17 17.19 -18.09
CA ALA A 591 36.53 15.78 -18.04
C ALA A 591 38.06 15.57 -17.99
N ALA A 592 38.81 16.40 -18.73
CA ALA A 592 40.27 16.35 -18.82
C ALA A 592 40.90 17.75 -18.63
N PRO A 593 40.98 18.28 -17.39
CA PRO A 593 41.56 19.59 -17.13
C PRO A 593 43.09 19.54 -17.12
N SER A 594 43.73 20.66 -17.48
CA SER A 594 45.14 20.92 -17.22
C SER A 594 45.27 21.83 -16.00
N HIS A 595 46.16 21.49 -15.06
CA HIS A 595 46.41 22.27 -13.84
C HIS A 595 47.90 22.50 -13.61
N VAL A 596 48.27 23.63 -12.99
CA VAL A 596 49.67 24.00 -12.72
C VAL A 596 49.90 24.07 -11.22
N TYR A 597 50.78 23.23 -10.70
CA TYR A 597 51.25 23.28 -9.31
C TYR A 597 52.44 24.24 -9.20
N SER A 598 52.21 25.41 -8.60
CA SER A 598 53.23 26.46 -8.45
C SER A 598 54.13 26.29 -7.22
N ASN A 599 53.69 25.51 -6.24
CA ASN A 599 54.41 25.26 -4.98
C ASN A 599 54.88 23.82 -4.91
N ALA A 600 56.05 23.60 -4.31
CA ALA A 600 56.54 22.25 -4.08
C ALA A 600 55.68 21.55 -3.01
N GLY A 601 55.39 20.27 -3.20
CA GLY A 601 54.54 19.49 -2.31
C GLY A 601 54.03 18.19 -2.93
N ASN A 602 53.37 17.39 -2.10
CA ASN A 602 52.61 16.21 -2.52
C ASN A 602 51.12 16.56 -2.51
N PHE A 603 50.50 16.54 -3.68
CA PHE A 603 49.09 16.90 -3.86
C PHE A 603 48.28 15.66 -4.23
N THR A 604 47.09 15.52 -3.64
CA THR A 604 46.15 14.44 -3.98
C THR A 604 45.02 15.06 -4.79
N ALA A 605 45.06 14.87 -6.11
CA ALA A 605 43.97 15.26 -6.97
C ALA A 605 42.84 14.23 -6.86
N VAL A 606 41.61 14.69 -6.61
CA VAL A 606 40.42 13.86 -6.46
C VAL A 606 39.46 14.18 -7.61
N LEU A 607 39.12 13.16 -8.38
CA LEU A 607 38.00 13.17 -9.32
C LEU A 607 36.75 12.68 -8.62
N THR A 608 35.66 13.43 -8.72
CA THR A 608 34.29 12.98 -8.42
C THR A 608 33.52 12.85 -9.73
N VAL A 609 32.93 11.67 -9.96
CA VAL A 609 32.07 11.39 -11.11
C VAL A 609 30.63 11.27 -10.62
N THR A 610 29.70 11.92 -11.31
CA THR A 610 28.26 11.86 -11.02
C THR A 610 27.51 11.21 -12.17
N ASP A 611 26.62 10.27 -11.89
CA ASP A 611 25.78 9.61 -12.91
C ASP A 611 24.49 10.41 -13.22
N ASN A 612 23.71 9.92 -14.20
CA ASN A 612 22.44 10.52 -14.63
C ASN A 612 21.27 10.34 -13.65
N ARG A 613 21.48 9.66 -12.51
CA ARG A 613 20.51 9.51 -11.41
C ARG A 613 21.01 10.12 -10.09
N GLY A 614 22.14 10.84 -10.13
CA GLY A 614 22.70 11.63 -9.03
C GLY A 614 23.64 10.89 -8.07
N ALA A 615 23.94 9.60 -8.23
CA ALA A 615 24.95 8.96 -7.38
C ALA A 615 26.37 9.35 -7.82
N THR A 616 27.31 9.24 -6.90
CA THR A 616 28.68 9.71 -7.10
C THR A 616 29.70 8.66 -6.69
N SER A 617 30.88 8.73 -7.31
CA SER A 617 32.05 7.92 -6.98
C SER A 617 33.31 8.75 -7.16
N THR A 618 34.38 8.36 -6.47
CA THR A 618 35.64 9.14 -6.48
C THR A 618 36.85 8.28 -6.81
N ALA A 619 37.83 8.90 -7.47
CA ALA A 619 39.14 8.32 -7.74
C ALA A 619 40.23 9.36 -7.50
N GLN A 620 41.43 8.92 -7.13
CA GLN A 620 42.50 9.82 -6.70
C GLN A 620 43.79 9.58 -7.48
N VAL A 621 44.56 10.64 -7.67
CA VAL A 621 45.89 10.62 -8.28
C VAL A 621 46.82 11.50 -7.46
N THR A 622 47.99 10.96 -7.08
CA THR A 622 49.00 11.72 -6.33
C THR A 622 49.99 12.38 -7.30
N VAL A 623 50.24 13.67 -7.10
CA VAL A 623 51.21 14.47 -7.85
C VAL A 623 52.31 14.96 -6.90
N THR A 624 53.56 14.76 -7.29
CA THR A 624 54.75 15.21 -6.54
C THR A 624 55.43 16.37 -7.28
N ALA A 625 55.21 17.60 -6.81
CA ALA A 625 55.91 18.76 -7.33
C ALA A 625 57.16 19.03 -6.45
N SER A 626 58.34 18.90 -7.02
CA SER A 626 59.61 19.15 -6.33
C SER A 626 60.04 20.61 -6.47
N PRO A 627 60.80 21.17 -5.50
CA PRO A 627 61.41 22.48 -5.67
C PRO A 627 62.40 22.44 -6.85
N ASP A 628 62.52 23.54 -7.59
CA ASP A 628 63.55 23.68 -8.62
C ASP A 628 64.93 23.68 -7.94
N PRO A 629 65.80 22.69 -8.20
CA PRO A 629 67.12 22.61 -7.56
C PRO A 629 68.04 23.78 -7.94
N ASN A 630 67.76 24.49 -9.02
CA ASN A 630 68.56 25.65 -9.46
C ASN A 630 68.04 26.98 -8.91
N PHE A 631 66.87 27.01 -8.27
CA PHE A 631 66.32 28.24 -7.72
C PHE A 631 67.08 28.67 -6.46
N ILE A 632 67.60 29.90 -6.45
CA ILE A 632 68.34 30.47 -5.31
C ILE A 632 67.58 31.66 -4.75
N ASN A 633 67.34 31.63 -3.44
CA ASN A 633 66.72 32.75 -2.72
C ASN A 633 67.70 33.91 -2.57
N ALA A 634 67.22 35.14 -2.79
CA ALA A 634 68.01 36.33 -2.55
C ALA A 634 68.39 36.47 -1.07
N PRO A 635 69.63 36.89 -0.75
CA PRO A 635 70.00 37.24 0.61
C PRO A 635 69.14 38.40 1.11
N SER A 636 68.86 38.45 2.41
CA SER A 636 68.04 39.52 2.99
C SER A 636 68.73 40.18 4.17
N ASN A 637 68.16 41.28 4.68
CA ASN A 637 68.65 41.99 5.87
C ASN A 637 70.13 42.38 5.80
N LEU A 638 70.59 42.82 4.62
CA LEU A 638 71.94 43.34 4.48
C LEU A 638 72.11 44.62 5.32
N THR A 639 73.06 44.59 6.24
CA THR A 639 73.47 45.70 7.10
C THR A 639 74.98 45.91 7.01
N GLY A 640 75.45 47.10 7.37
CA GLY A 640 76.88 47.44 7.28
C GLY A 640 77.33 48.42 8.36
N SER A 641 78.58 48.29 8.79
CA SER A 641 79.21 49.15 9.81
C SER A 641 80.62 49.55 9.39
N ALA A 642 81.06 50.75 9.79
CA ALA A 642 82.36 51.29 9.42
C ALA A 642 83.46 50.93 10.44
N GLY A 643 84.61 50.48 9.95
CA GLY A 643 85.87 50.33 10.67
C GLY A 643 86.86 51.45 10.34
N LYS A 644 88.09 51.40 10.92
CA LYS A 644 89.14 52.42 10.70
C LYS A 644 89.61 52.53 9.23
N SER A 645 89.56 51.44 8.48
CA SER A 645 89.90 51.39 7.04
C SER A 645 89.15 50.24 6.36
N SER A 646 87.90 50.01 6.77
CA SER A 646 87.09 48.91 6.25
C SER A 646 85.59 49.14 6.44
N ALA A 647 84.77 48.42 5.67
CA ALA A 647 83.34 48.28 5.86
C ALA A 647 83.00 46.82 6.15
N LYS A 648 82.34 46.54 7.28
CA LYS A 648 81.90 45.19 7.66
C LYS A 648 80.42 45.03 7.34
N LEU A 649 80.08 44.01 6.57
CA LEU A 649 78.73 43.67 6.10
C LEU A 649 78.19 42.42 6.82
N THR A 650 76.89 42.35 7.02
CA THR A 650 76.17 41.17 7.55
C THR A 650 74.82 41.02 6.87
N TRP A 651 74.41 39.80 6.51
CA TRP A 651 73.14 39.48 5.87
C TRP A 651 72.58 38.14 6.35
N ASN A 652 71.30 37.88 6.06
CA ASN A 652 70.66 36.59 6.24
C ASN A 652 70.82 35.74 4.98
N ASP A 653 71.28 34.52 5.18
CA ASP A 653 71.21 33.47 4.17
C ASP A 653 69.79 32.91 4.11
N ASN A 654 69.22 32.90 2.90
CA ASN A 654 67.88 32.40 2.63
C ASN A 654 67.89 31.19 1.68
N SER A 655 69.05 30.81 1.16
CA SER A 655 69.22 29.69 0.23
C SER A 655 69.92 28.54 0.96
N ALA A 656 69.72 27.32 0.49
CA ALA A 656 70.41 26.13 1.02
C ALA A 656 71.24 25.41 -0.07
N ASN A 657 71.22 25.94 -1.28
CA ASN A 657 71.77 25.38 -2.52
C ASN A 657 72.70 26.36 -3.24
N GLU A 658 73.08 27.45 -2.57
CA GLU A 658 74.07 28.41 -3.05
C GLU A 658 75.49 27.83 -2.91
N ALA A 659 76.34 28.09 -3.89
CA ALA A 659 77.78 27.87 -3.79
C ALA A 659 78.48 29.03 -3.05
N GLY A 660 77.82 30.20 -2.99
CA GLY A 660 78.32 31.37 -2.29
C GLY A 660 77.54 32.65 -2.60
N PHE A 661 78.13 33.77 -2.19
CA PHE A 661 77.55 35.10 -2.38
C PHE A 661 78.53 36.01 -3.11
N TYR A 662 78.05 36.77 -4.09
CA TYR A 662 78.78 37.88 -4.69
C TYR A 662 78.48 39.17 -3.95
N ILE A 663 79.53 39.88 -3.57
CA ILE A 663 79.44 41.20 -2.94
C ILE A 663 79.79 42.24 -3.99
N GLU A 664 78.88 43.17 -4.22
CA GLU A 664 79.12 44.30 -5.11
C GLU A 664 79.10 45.62 -4.35
N ARG A 665 79.89 46.58 -4.84
CA ARG A 665 80.06 47.91 -4.26
C ARG A 665 79.97 48.99 -5.34
N ALA A 666 79.32 50.10 -5.01
CA ALA A 666 79.33 51.33 -5.78
C ALA A 666 79.71 52.54 -4.89
N PRO A 667 80.25 53.64 -5.44
CA PRO A 667 80.23 54.92 -4.75
C PRO A 667 78.80 55.30 -4.34
N SER A 668 78.63 55.91 -3.17
CA SER A 668 77.30 56.30 -2.68
C SER A 668 76.55 57.17 -3.70
N GLY A 669 75.35 56.72 -4.08
CA GLY A 669 74.49 57.40 -5.06
C GLY A 669 74.74 57.01 -6.51
N SER A 670 75.70 56.12 -6.80
CA SER A 670 75.94 55.57 -8.14
C SER A 670 75.16 54.26 -8.35
N ALA A 671 74.63 54.06 -9.57
CA ALA A 671 74.05 52.79 -10.01
C ALA A 671 75.10 51.80 -10.55
N SER A 672 76.36 52.22 -10.68
CA SER A 672 77.45 51.41 -11.22
C SER A 672 78.13 50.58 -10.13
N PHE A 673 77.52 49.44 -9.80
CA PHE A 673 78.10 48.45 -8.89
C PHE A 673 79.20 47.64 -9.57
N VAL A 674 80.28 47.38 -8.84
CA VAL A 674 81.38 46.51 -9.24
C VAL A 674 81.49 45.38 -8.22
N ARG A 675 81.67 44.15 -8.69
CA ARG A 675 81.93 43.00 -7.83
C ARG A 675 83.28 43.13 -7.17
N ILE A 676 83.31 43.12 -5.84
CA ILE A 676 84.53 43.30 -5.04
C ILE A 676 85.03 41.99 -4.41
N GLY A 677 84.19 40.96 -4.41
CA GLY A 677 84.58 39.65 -3.92
C GLY A 677 83.43 38.66 -3.93
N SER A 678 83.75 37.43 -3.54
CA SER A 678 82.78 36.39 -3.20
C SER A 678 83.15 35.73 -1.88
N VAL A 679 82.15 35.17 -1.23
CA VAL A 679 82.32 34.30 -0.05
C VAL A 679 81.65 32.96 -0.32
N PRO A 680 82.12 31.85 0.30
CA PRO A 680 81.52 30.53 0.12
C PRO A 680 80.09 30.45 0.69
N ALA A 681 79.38 29.36 0.36
CA ALA A 681 78.05 29.02 0.87
C ALA A 681 77.91 29.18 2.39
N ASN A 682 76.70 29.45 2.89
CA ASN A 682 76.39 29.66 4.31
C ASN A 682 77.17 30.80 5.00
N THR A 683 77.87 31.66 4.25
CA THR A 683 78.55 32.83 4.80
C THR A 683 77.56 33.98 4.93
N SER A 684 77.54 34.63 6.10
CA SER A 684 76.64 35.75 6.40
C SER A 684 77.37 37.07 6.68
N THR A 685 78.70 37.13 6.49
CA THR A 685 79.51 38.33 6.74
C THR A 685 80.63 38.54 5.71
N PHE A 686 81.01 39.80 5.49
CA PHE A 686 82.13 40.17 4.63
C PHE A 686 82.80 41.46 5.14
N SER A 687 84.11 41.61 4.97
CA SER A 687 84.82 42.85 5.32
C SER A 687 85.58 43.38 4.10
N ASP A 688 85.19 44.58 3.65
CA ASP A 688 85.81 45.28 2.54
C ASP A 688 86.87 46.26 3.06
N SER A 689 88.12 46.18 2.59
CA SER A 689 89.19 47.09 2.99
C SER A 689 89.22 48.31 2.07
N VAL A 690 88.74 49.45 2.57
CA VAL A 690 88.56 50.69 1.82
C VAL A 690 89.00 51.90 2.63
N GLY A 691 89.48 52.93 1.91
CA GLY A 691 89.78 54.23 2.50
C GLY A 691 88.53 55.00 2.91
N ARG A 692 88.74 56.23 3.40
CA ARG A 692 87.67 57.15 3.78
C ARG A 692 86.74 57.42 2.58
N GLY A 693 85.44 57.19 2.75
CA GLY A 693 84.45 57.32 1.68
C GLY A 693 83.06 56.81 2.07
N ASN A 694 82.09 57.03 1.18
CA ASN A 694 80.74 56.46 1.29
C ASN A 694 80.55 55.40 0.21
N TYR A 695 80.27 54.17 0.60
CA TYR A 695 80.16 53.03 -0.30
C TYR A 695 78.81 52.33 -0.12
N THR A 696 78.10 52.07 -1.21
CA THR A 696 76.85 51.32 -1.22
C THR A 696 77.11 49.88 -1.63
N TYR A 697 76.57 48.92 -0.88
CA TYR A 697 76.76 47.48 -1.09
C TYR A 697 75.43 46.79 -1.39
N ARG A 698 75.49 45.75 -2.21
CA ARG A 698 74.41 44.77 -2.44
C ARG A 698 75.01 43.38 -2.57
N ILE A 699 74.24 42.36 -2.22
CA ILE A 699 74.71 40.97 -2.24
C ILE A 699 73.72 40.14 -3.04
N GLN A 700 74.22 39.20 -3.84
CA GLN A 700 73.39 38.16 -4.45
C GLN A 700 74.02 36.80 -4.17
N ALA A 701 73.20 35.79 -3.94
CA ALA A 701 73.64 34.40 -3.88
C ALA A 701 73.85 33.85 -5.29
N PHE A 702 74.69 32.83 -5.43
CA PHE A 702 74.95 32.15 -6.70
C PHE A 702 75.22 30.65 -6.47
N ASN A 703 74.94 29.82 -7.47
CA ASN A 703 75.45 28.45 -7.59
C ASN A 703 76.10 28.26 -8.97
N SER A 704 76.29 27.01 -9.38
CA SER A 704 76.87 26.65 -10.68
C SER A 704 76.03 27.06 -11.88
N THR A 705 74.74 27.34 -11.71
CA THR A 705 73.76 27.46 -12.82
C THR A 705 72.90 28.72 -12.76
N ALA A 706 72.81 29.41 -11.61
CA ALA A 706 71.91 30.52 -11.38
C ALA A 706 72.47 31.58 -10.43
N LEU A 707 71.90 32.79 -10.53
CA LEU A 707 72.10 33.92 -9.63
C LEU A 707 70.76 34.27 -8.99
N SER A 708 70.74 34.59 -7.70
CA SER A 708 69.55 35.15 -7.06
C SER A 708 69.32 36.61 -7.50
N ALA A 709 68.15 37.14 -7.19
CA ALA A 709 68.00 38.60 -7.09
C ALA A 709 68.95 39.18 -6.03
N TYR A 710 69.22 40.48 -6.09
CA TYR A 710 70.03 41.17 -5.08
C TYR A 710 69.24 41.33 -3.77
N SER A 711 69.97 41.37 -2.66
CA SER A 711 69.51 41.84 -1.36
C SER A 711 69.09 43.32 -1.43
N ASN A 712 68.52 43.82 -0.32
CA ASN A 712 68.50 45.25 -0.08
C ASN A 712 69.91 45.84 -0.15
N SER A 713 70.03 47.12 -0.53
CA SER A 713 71.33 47.82 -0.54
C SER A 713 71.59 48.53 0.79
N VAL A 714 72.86 48.66 1.19
CA VAL A 714 73.27 49.41 2.39
C VAL A 714 74.43 50.35 2.10
N THR A 715 74.39 51.59 2.60
CA THR A 715 75.50 52.55 2.47
C THR A 715 76.30 52.64 3.76
N VAL A 716 77.61 52.42 3.68
CA VAL A 716 78.55 52.50 4.81
C VAL A 716 79.48 53.69 4.60
N ARG A 717 79.59 54.53 5.64
CA ARG A 717 80.47 55.71 5.68
C ARG A 717 81.74 55.41 6.47
N VAL A 718 82.82 55.10 5.78
CA VAL A 718 84.15 54.86 6.36
C VAL A 718 84.82 56.19 6.65
N LYS A 719 85.19 56.43 7.90
CA LYS A 719 85.62 57.74 8.41
C LYS A 719 87.11 57.98 8.30
#